data_AF-A0A8H6TUQ3-F1
#
_entry.id   AF-A0A8H6TUQ3-F1
#
_cell.length_a   1.000
_cell.length_b   1.000
_cell.length_c   1.000
_cell.angle_alpha   90.00
_cell.angle_beta   90.00
_cell.angle_gamma   90.00
#
_symmetry.space_group_name_H-M   'P 1'
#
loop_
_entity.id
_entity.type
_entity.pdbx_description
1 polymer ?
#
loop_
_entity_poly.entity_id
_entity_poly.type
_entity_poly.pdbx_seq_one_letter_code
_entity_poly.pdbx_strand_id
1 'polypeptide(L)'
;MQDGRAPRIKNRAPAAIQRSRSSERLKSDKNLPYTPQNNESKTSRSFTNIVVESGQSLKSVFDGLEAASSKEWLQYANWEASQNEFARSRSVFERALDVDPRSIQLWMSYTEMELKSRNVQHARNLFDRAVTLLPRVDQMWYKYVYLEELLQNVPGARQVFERWMQWEPDDKAWQAYIKLEERYGELDRASAIYERWIAVRPEPRVWVKWGKFEEERGKLDKAREVFQTALEFYGDDEEQIEKAQAVFGAFAKMETRLKEYERARVIYKFALDRIPRSKSANLYASYTKFEKQHGTRTTLENTVLGKRRIQYEDELSHDGRNYDVWFDYARLEEGAWRDLKSEGSTVEELEAATVRVREVYERAIAQIPPGSEKRHWRRYIFLWLDYALFEEIETKDYARARQIYQEAVKLVPHKQFTFAKLWLMFAKFEIRRLDLQSARKILGTAIGMCPKEALFKGYIELEVELREFDRARQLYEKYLEFDSANASAWIKFAELESQLQDFARTRGIFELGVSQSPLSMPELLWKAYIDFEIEEGEREAARALYERLIALSGHVKVWISYAMFEAEAMPVPRAQRDEEDEEAEVPMVEGDANVARQVFQRAYKDLKDKGLKSERVALLEVWKTFEESNGTADDVAKVQGMMPIVSKRRHVDAETGQTVEDWDMVFADDEREANPTSFAFLRNAHLWKNAQAKAGGGLSGFTAASMDDAESDVASSNGDESEILRIVKKRVDERALLTSQLSESMSTPEDITRLKQLKESEPIQEAWDEWAKTREALHETTALLEDPELKSMASEDYTMLSNTLQELVKTRFPAILVPPSRTAHLSALMELKSGVGGSEASLFLGEMLRMYLRLAQSQRWKASVVSESALDGGGVRDAVVEVRGPGAYDALRFESGVHRVQRVPATEQSGRVHTSTVAVVVLPLMEEADAQQEELYSMDDVKIESAVRLTHIPTGVTVAMQDERSQHQNKRRAFQILASRLMEAKLIREMAERRASRRNLVSSADRSDKIRTYNFAQERVTDHRIGLSLMNLRSVMEGDGLQDFVAALQRDNEETALEDLLAED
;
A
#
# COMPACT_ATOMS: atom_id res chain seq x y z
N MET A 1 23.64 80.79 -46.18
CA MET A 1 22.92 81.99 -45.72
C MET A 1 22.46 81.75 -44.30
N GLN A 2 22.58 82.79 -43.48
CA GLN A 2 22.56 82.80 -42.02
C GLN A 2 21.18 82.45 -41.44
N ASP A 3 21.17 81.93 -40.20
CA ASP A 3 20.41 82.59 -39.14
C ASP A 3 20.99 82.27 -37.76
N GLY A 4 21.31 83.33 -37.03
CA GLY A 4 21.91 83.29 -35.70
C GLY A 4 20.87 83.12 -34.60
N ARG A 5 21.23 82.37 -33.56
CA ARG A 5 20.60 82.45 -32.22
C ARG A 5 21.68 82.29 -31.15
N ALA A 6 21.68 83.21 -30.18
CA ALA A 6 22.66 83.34 -29.11
C ALA A 6 22.80 82.08 -28.23
N PRO A 7 23.98 81.83 -27.61
CA PRO A 7 24.20 80.64 -26.81
C PRO A 7 23.48 80.72 -25.45
N ARG A 8 22.57 79.77 -25.19
CA ARG A 8 21.91 79.58 -23.88
C ARG A 8 22.89 78.96 -22.87
N ILE A 9 23.05 79.61 -21.71
CA ILE A 9 23.83 79.10 -20.57
C ILE A 9 23.12 77.85 -20.00
N LYS A 10 23.82 76.72 -19.91
CA LYS A 10 23.29 75.45 -19.40
C LYS A 10 23.47 75.38 -17.88
N ASN A 11 22.38 75.11 -17.16
CA ASN A 11 22.41 74.85 -15.71
C ASN A 11 23.11 73.51 -15.43
N ARG A 12 24.12 73.50 -14.55
CA ARG A 12 24.93 72.32 -14.17
C ARG A 12 24.48 71.69 -12.84
N ALA A 13 23.25 71.91 -12.41
CA ALA A 13 22.70 71.18 -11.29
C ALA A 13 22.58 69.66 -11.63
N PRO A 14 22.86 68.75 -10.69
CA PRO A 14 22.68 67.32 -10.89
C PRO A 14 21.20 67.01 -11.18
N ALA A 15 20.94 66.24 -12.25
CA ALA A 15 19.58 65.89 -12.64
C ALA A 15 18.97 64.88 -11.67
N ALA A 16 17.71 65.09 -11.27
CA ALA A 16 17.01 64.27 -10.28
C ALA A 16 16.78 62.80 -10.70
N ILE A 17 16.92 62.47 -11.99
CA ILE A 17 16.76 61.12 -12.53
C ILE A 17 18.05 60.73 -13.27
N GLN A 18 18.75 59.72 -12.76
CA GLN A 18 19.91 59.10 -13.41
C GLN A 18 19.41 58.20 -14.55
N ARG A 19 19.94 58.37 -15.78
CA ARG A 19 19.54 57.55 -16.94
C ARG A 19 20.03 56.10 -16.75
N SER A 20 19.10 55.15 -16.62
CA SER A 20 19.39 53.71 -16.57
C SER A 20 19.30 53.06 -17.95
N ARG A 21 20.04 51.96 -18.17
CA ARG A 21 20.17 51.23 -19.45
C ARG A 21 18.83 50.73 -20.03
N SER A 22 17.83 50.53 -19.17
CA SER A 22 16.46 50.19 -19.57
C SER A 22 15.75 51.37 -20.27
N SER A 23 16.01 52.61 -19.85
CA SER A 23 15.47 53.81 -20.50
C SER A 23 16.05 54.07 -21.89
N GLU A 24 17.26 53.55 -22.17
CA GLU A 24 17.89 53.60 -23.49
C GLU A 24 17.36 52.52 -24.44
N ARG A 25 17.13 51.30 -23.97
CA ARG A 25 16.48 50.25 -24.78
C ARG A 25 15.06 50.65 -25.21
N LEU A 26 14.29 51.25 -24.31
CA LEU A 26 12.95 51.73 -24.65
C LEU A 26 12.97 52.88 -25.68
N LYS A 27 14.09 53.61 -25.79
CA LYS A 27 14.29 54.64 -26.81
C LYS A 27 14.86 54.07 -28.10
N SER A 28 15.67 53.01 -28.05
CA SER A 28 16.13 52.32 -29.27
C SER A 28 14.98 51.60 -29.97
N ASP A 29 14.10 50.95 -29.23
CA ASP A 29 12.94 50.25 -29.81
C ASP A 29 11.92 51.22 -30.40
N LYS A 30 11.82 52.45 -29.85
CA LYS A 30 11.00 53.54 -30.43
C LYS A 30 11.61 54.21 -31.65
N ASN A 31 12.91 54.03 -31.90
CA ASN A 31 13.65 54.72 -32.97
C ASN A 31 14.03 53.80 -34.15
N LEU A 32 13.58 52.54 -34.20
CA LEU A 32 13.62 51.78 -35.45
C LEU A 32 12.56 52.33 -36.43
N PRO A 33 12.90 52.55 -37.71
CA PRO A 33 11.95 53.08 -38.68
C PRO A 33 10.81 52.08 -38.92
N TYR A 34 9.68 52.33 -38.25
CA TYR A 34 8.41 51.69 -38.53
C TYR A 34 7.90 52.20 -39.88
N THR A 35 8.12 51.44 -40.95
CA THR A 35 7.51 51.75 -42.25
C THR A 35 5.98 51.70 -42.09
N PRO A 36 5.24 52.78 -42.41
CA PRO A 36 3.79 52.80 -42.24
C PRO A 36 3.18 51.72 -43.12
N GLN A 37 2.51 50.76 -42.46
CA GLN A 37 1.65 49.82 -43.13
C GLN A 37 0.45 50.60 -43.67
N ASN A 38 0.52 51.01 -44.94
CA ASN A 38 -0.62 51.54 -45.66
C ASN A 38 -1.76 50.50 -45.57
N ASN A 39 -2.86 50.86 -44.91
CA ASN A 39 -4.12 50.12 -44.92
C ASN A 39 -5.01 50.72 -46.00
N GLU A 40 -4.52 50.69 -47.24
CA GLU A 40 -5.36 50.44 -48.40
C GLU A 40 -5.41 48.91 -48.54
N SER A 41 -6.60 48.37 -48.77
CA SER A 41 -6.92 46.94 -48.82
C SER A 41 -5.75 46.06 -49.28
N LYS A 42 -5.03 45.50 -48.31
CA LYS A 42 -3.95 44.52 -48.51
C LYS A 42 -4.56 43.20 -48.93
N THR A 43 -4.97 43.12 -50.19
CA THR A 43 -4.93 41.87 -50.94
C THR A 43 -3.49 41.35 -50.82
N SER A 44 -3.36 40.08 -50.43
CA SER A 44 -2.11 39.35 -50.23
C SER A 44 -0.95 39.90 -51.05
N ARG A 45 0.19 40.18 -50.39
CA ARG A 45 1.52 40.29 -51.00
C ARG A 45 1.72 39.07 -51.89
N SER A 46 1.30 39.24 -53.13
CA SER A 46 1.37 38.28 -54.20
C SER A 46 2.43 38.82 -55.14
N PHE A 47 3.06 37.89 -55.84
CA PHE A 47 4.10 38.06 -56.84
C PHE A 47 3.72 39.03 -58.00
N THR A 48 2.52 39.62 -57.95
CA THR A 48 1.88 40.52 -58.90
C THR A 48 2.62 41.84 -59.10
N ASN A 49 3.26 42.39 -58.07
CA ASN A 49 3.90 43.72 -58.19
C ASN A 49 5.32 43.69 -58.78
N ILE A 50 5.92 42.52 -59.01
CA ILE A 50 7.20 42.45 -59.73
C ILE A 50 6.96 42.46 -61.24
N VAL A 51 5.92 41.78 -61.72
CA VAL A 51 5.65 41.60 -63.16
C VAL A 51 5.05 42.83 -63.82
N VAL A 52 4.28 43.65 -63.08
CA VAL A 52 3.57 44.81 -63.65
C VAL A 52 4.36 46.12 -63.52
N GLU A 53 5.19 46.30 -62.48
CA GLU A 53 5.94 47.55 -62.27
C GLU A 53 7.37 47.55 -62.81
N SER A 54 7.91 46.39 -63.21
CA SER A 54 9.23 46.31 -63.86
C SER A 54 9.09 45.90 -65.32
N GLY A 55 9.13 46.88 -66.23
CA GLY A 55 9.39 46.65 -67.65
C GLY A 55 10.82 46.15 -67.89
N GLN A 56 11.21 45.05 -67.24
CA GLN A 56 12.45 44.33 -67.47
C GLN A 56 12.14 43.07 -68.29
N SER A 57 12.97 42.78 -69.29
CA SER A 57 12.73 41.67 -70.23
C SER A 57 12.52 40.36 -69.46
N LEU A 58 11.56 39.54 -69.89
CA LEU A 58 11.28 38.18 -69.40
C LEU A 58 12.52 37.39 -68.97
N LYS A 59 13.66 37.60 -69.66
CA LYS A 59 14.98 37.08 -69.32
C LYS A 59 15.47 37.33 -67.89
N SER A 60 15.28 38.52 -67.29
CA SER A 60 15.80 38.80 -65.93
C SER A 60 15.00 38.11 -64.82
N VAL A 61 13.70 37.88 -65.06
CA VAL A 61 12.84 37.08 -64.16
C VAL A 61 13.19 35.59 -64.30
N PHE A 62 13.48 35.13 -65.52
CA PHE A 62 13.90 33.75 -65.76
C PHE A 62 15.30 33.43 -65.22
N ASP A 63 16.27 34.34 -65.37
CA ASP A 63 17.64 34.17 -64.82
C ASP A 63 17.65 34.15 -63.28
N GLY A 64 16.71 34.86 -62.62
CA GLY A 64 16.50 34.77 -61.18
C GLY A 64 15.79 33.49 -60.72
N LEU A 65 14.96 32.89 -61.57
CA LEU A 65 14.22 31.66 -61.30
C LEU A 65 15.06 30.39 -61.49
N GLU A 66 16.08 30.40 -62.35
CA GLU A 66 17.02 29.27 -62.49
C GLU A 66 17.82 28.99 -61.20
N ALA A 67 17.95 29.98 -60.32
CA ALA A 67 18.51 29.85 -58.96
C ALA A 67 17.45 29.72 -57.85
N ALA A 68 16.16 29.68 -58.19
CA ALA A 68 15.04 29.79 -57.24
C ALA A 68 14.57 28.44 -56.68
N SER A 69 13.98 28.51 -55.48
CA SER A 69 13.39 27.35 -54.80
C SER A 69 12.16 26.81 -55.55
N SER A 70 11.89 25.49 -55.45
CA SER A 70 10.72 24.84 -56.07
C SER A 70 9.37 25.50 -55.70
N LYS A 71 9.32 26.22 -54.58
CA LYS A 71 8.16 26.99 -54.12
C LYS A 71 7.89 28.25 -54.97
N GLU A 72 8.93 28.91 -55.47
CA GLU A 72 8.80 30.11 -56.30
C GLU A 72 8.30 29.76 -57.70
N TRP A 73 8.80 28.65 -58.26
CA TRP A 73 8.26 28.05 -59.49
C TRP A 73 6.78 27.70 -59.36
N LEU A 74 6.38 27.08 -58.24
CA LEU A 74 4.98 26.76 -57.95
C LEU A 74 4.10 28.01 -57.86
N GLN A 75 4.56 29.06 -57.18
CA GLN A 75 3.79 30.30 -57.03
C GLN A 75 3.61 31.01 -58.37
N TYR A 76 4.65 31.06 -59.19
CA TYR A 76 4.59 31.67 -60.51
C TYR A 76 3.70 30.88 -61.47
N ALA A 77 3.83 29.55 -61.52
CA ALA A 77 3.02 28.70 -62.38
C ALA A 77 1.53 28.73 -62.02
N ASN A 78 1.20 28.75 -60.72
CA ASN A 78 -0.18 28.90 -60.24
C ASN A 78 -0.74 30.32 -60.48
N TRP A 79 0.11 31.34 -60.45
CA TRP A 79 -0.28 32.70 -60.80
C TRP A 79 -0.63 32.82 -62.28
N GLU A 80 0.18 32.30 -63.19
CA GLU A 80 -0.13 32.24 -64.63
C GLU A 80 -1.44 31.45 -64.89
N ALA A 81 -1.66 30.35 -64.16
CA ALA A 81 -2.91 29.60 -64.21
C ALA A 81 -4.12 30.43 -63.73
N SER A 82 -3.94 31.32 -62.73
CA SER A 82 -4.99 32.23 -62.27
C SER A 82 -5.35 33.29 -63.31
N GLN A 83 -4.44 33.61 -64.23
CA GLN A 83 -4.67 34.54 -65.35
C GLN A 83 -5.30 33.83 -66.57
N ASN A 84 -5.68 32.55 -66.46
CA ASN A 84 -6.15 31.69 -67.55
C ASN A 84 -5.15 31.47 -68.70
N GLU A 85 -3.88 31.83 -68.52
CA GLU A 85 -2.80 31.61 -69.50
C GLU A 85 -2.19 30.21 -69.31
N PHE A 86 -3.02 29.17 -69.52
CA PHE A 86 -2.63 27.77 -69.26
C PHE A 86 -1.45 27.30 -70.12
N ALA A 87 -1.30 27.81 -71.35
CA ALA A 87 -0.17 27.47 -72.23
C ALA A 87 1.18 27.97 -71.66
N ARG A 88 1.18 29.13 -71.01
CA ARG A 88 2.37 29.67 -70.33
C ARG A 88 2.61 28.94 -69.02
N SER A 89 1.57 28.66 -68.25
CA SER A 89 1.66 27.84 -67.04
C SER A 89 2.29 26.46 -67.31
N ARG A 90 1.91 25.77 -68.41
CA ARG A 90 2.55 24.53 -68.87
C ARG A 90 4.04 24.70 -69.15
N SER A 91 4.41 25.74 -69.89
CA SER A 91 5.81 26.03 -70.20
C SER A 91 6.63 26.28 -68.93
N VAL A 92 6.06 26.95 -67.94
CA VAL A 92 6.68 27.18 -66.63
C VAL A 92 6.82 25.87 -65.85
N PHE A 93 5.80 25.01 -65.84
CA PHE A 93 5.88 23.71 -65.17
C PHE A 93 6.87 22.75 -65.84
N GLU A 94 6.90 22.65 -67.17
CA GLU A 94 7.88 21.82 -67.87
C GLU A 94 9.31 22.31 -67.61
N ARG A 95 9.54 23.63 -67.61
CA ARG A 95 10.86 24.19 -67.24
C ARG A 95 11.21 23.93 -65.77
N ALA A 96 10.23 24.01 -64.87
CA ALA A 96 10.45 23.68 -63.47
C ALA A 96 10.78 22.18 -63.28
N LEU A 97 10.17 21.31 -64.10
CA LEU A 97 10.45 19.87 -64.12
C LEU A 97 11.79 19.56 -64.78
N ASP A 98 12.28 20.36 -65.73
CA ASP A 98 13.64 20.24 -66.28
C ASP A 98 14.70 20.55 -65.21
N VAL A 99 14.40 21.50 -64.31
CA VAL A 99 15.28 21.88 -63.18
C VAL A 99 15.25 20.85 -62.07
N ASP A 100 14.06 20.42 -61.63
CA ASP A 100 13.89 19.38 -60.61
C ASP A 100 12.82 18.34 -61.00
N PRO A 101 13.21 17.31 -61.76
CA PRO A 101 12.29 16.24 -62.17
C PRO A 101 11.79 15.37 -61.02
N ARG A 102 12.41 15.44 -59.82
CA ARG A 102 12.11 14.55 -58.68
C ARG A 102 11.11 15.14 -57.69
N SER A 103 10.79 16.42 -57.82
CA SER A 103 9.85 17.09 -56.92
C SER A 103 8.41 16.59 -57.12
N ILE A 104 7.92 15.84 -56.14
CA ILE A 104 6.54 15.33 -56.13
C ILE A 104 5.52 16.47 -56.15
N GLN A 105 5.81 17.56 -55.41
CA GLN A 105 4.91 18.71 -55.31
C GLN A 105 4.72 19.41 -56.67
N LEU A 106 5.77 19.47 -57.50
CA LEU A 106 5.68 20.04 -58.86
C LEU A 106 4.76 19.18 -59.75
N TRP A 107 5.00 17.88 -59.81
CA TRP A 107 4.16 16.94 -60.56
C TRP A 107 2.69 16.97 -60.11
N MET A 108 2.45 17.02 -58.79
CA MET A 108 1.10 17.11 -58.22
C MET A 108 0.40 18.41 -58.61
N SER A 109 1.06 19.55 -58.44
CA SER A 109 0.46 20.85 -58.79
C SER A 109 0.20 20.99 -60.30
N TYR A 110 1.08 20.44 -61.14
CA TYR A 110 0.94 20.49 -62.58
C TYR A 110 -0.22 19.60 -63.06
N THR A 111 -0.31 18.37 -62.53
CA THR A 111 -1.46 17.49 -62.80
C THR A 111 -2.78 18.08 -62.30
N GLU A 112 -2.81 18.65 -61.10
CA GLU A 112 -3.98 19.34 -60.56
C GLU A 112 -4.40 20.56 -61.42
N MET A 113 -3.44 21.30 -61.96
CA MET A 113 -3.70 22.41 -62.88
C MET A 113 -4.36 21.91 -64.18
N GLU A 114 -3.83 20.86 -64.78
CA GLU A 114 -4.42 20.26 -65.99
C GLU A 114 -5.82 19.71 -65.74
N LEU A 115 -6.05 19.09 -64.57
CA LEU A 115 -7.39 18.62 -64.17
C LEU A 115 -8.36 19.79 -63.96
N LYS A 116 -7.93 20.90 -63.35
CA LYS A 116 -8.73 22.13 -63.21
C LYS A 116 -9.08 22.73 -64.58
N SER A 117 -8.14 22.67 -65.53
CA SER A 117 -8.35 23.12 -66.91
C SER A 117 -9.24 22.17 -67.75
N ARG A 118 -9.71 21.06 -67.16
CA ARG A 118 -10.51 19.99 -67.79
C ARG A 118 -9.79 19.26 -68.94
N ASN A 119 -8.47 19.37 -69.06
CA ASN A 119 -7.68 18.69 -70.07
C ASN A 119 -7.25 17.29 -69.61
N VAL A 120 -8.21 16.35 -69.61
CA VAL A 120 -8.02 15.00 -69.08
C VAL A 120 -6.89 14.23 -69.79
N GLN A 121 -6.78 14.36 -71.11
CA GLN A 121 -5.74 13.63 -71.87
C GLN A 121 -4.32 14.12 -71.55
N HIS A 122 -4.16 15.43 -71.32
CA HIS A 122 -2.86 15.98 -70.90
C HIS A 122 -2.53 15.53 -69.48
N ALA A 123 -3.52 15.52 -68.58
CA ALA A 123 -3.35 14.98 -67.23
C ALA A 123 -2.95 13.49 -67.25
N ARG A 124 -3.54 12.65 -68.11
CA ARG A 124 -3.13 11.24 -68.30
C ARG A 124 -1.70 11.09 -68.76
N ASN A 125 -1.32 11.82 -69.81
CA ASN A 125 0.05 11.80 -70.32
C ASN A 125 1.05 12.26 -69.24
N LEU A 126 0.65 13.21 -68.41
CA LEU A 126 1.47 13.73 -67.33
C LEU A 126 1.61 12.73 -66.18
N PHE A 127 0.52 12.07 -65.78
CA PHE A 127 0.57 10.98 -64.79
C PHE A 127 1.39 9.79 -65.30
N ASP A 128 1.25 9.40 -66.56
CA ASP A 128 2.02 8.31 -67.16
C ASP A 128 3.52 8.64 -67.22
N ARG A 129 3.88 9.87 -67.60
CA ARG A 129 5.26 10.38 -67.50
C ARG A 129 5.77 10.37 -66.06
N ALA A 130 4.97 10.88 -65.12
CA ALA A 130 5.36 10.98 -63.72
C ALA A 130 5.60 9.60 -63.10
N VAL A 131 4.72 8.64 -63.38
CA VAL A 131 4.82 7.26 -62.91
C VAL A 131 6.03 6.54 -63.53
N THR A 132 6.34 6.83 -64.79
CA THR A 132 7.52 6.27 -65.47
C THR A 132 8.83 6.82 -64.90
N LEU A 133 8.85 8.11 -64.53
CA LEU A 133 10.04 8.76 -63.96
C LEU A 133 10.19 8.51 -62.45
N LEU A 134 9.09 8.40 -61.72
CA LEU A 134 9.02 8.25 -60.27
C LEU A 134 8.21 7.00 -59.86
N PRO A 135 8.64 5.78 -60.26
CA PRO A 135 7.87 4.56 -60.02
C PRO A 135 7.75 4.18 -58.53
N ARG A 136 8.65 4.67 -57.67
CA ARG A 136 8.63 4.41 -56.21
C ARG A 136 7.72 5.34 -55.41
N VAL A 137 7.12 6.34 -56.05
CA VAL A 137 6.27 7.32 -55.36
C VAL A 137 4.82 6.87 -55.45
N ASP A 138 4.34 6.18 -54.41
CA ASP A 138 2.97 5.64 -54.35
C ASP A 138 1.89 6.70 -54.55
N GLN A 139 2.13 7.94 -54.10
CA GLN A 139 1.17 9.05 -54.23
C GLN A 139 0.78 9.31 -55.69
N MET A 140 1.72 9.18 -56.63
CA MET A 140 1.44 9.39 -58.06
C MET A 140 0.59 8.27 -58.63
N TRP A 141 0.88 7.02 -58.25
CA TRP A 141 0.08 5.86 -58.63
C TRP A 141 -1.34 5.93 -58.11
N TYR A 142 -1.53 6.25 -56.82
CA TYR A 142 -2.85 6.41 -56.22
C TYR A 142 -3.68 7.47 -56.93
N LYS A 143 -3.08 8.63 -57.24
CA LYS A 143 -3.77 9.73 -57.92
C LYS A 143 -4.10 9.38 -59.38
N TYR A 144 -3.23 8.63 -60.05
CA TYR A 144 -3.48 8.18 -61.42
C TYR A 144 -4.61 7.15 -61.48
N VAL A 145 -4.59 6.14 -60.59
CA VAL A 145 -5.68 5.18 -60.44
C VAL A 145 -6.99 5.89 -60.11
N TYR A 146 -6.96 6.81 -59.14
CA TYR A 146 -8.14 7.57 -58.72
C TYR A 146 -8.72 8.41 -59.87
N LEU A 147 -7.86 8.99 -60.73
CA LEU A 147 -8.30 9.68 -61.93
C LEU A 147 -9.03 8.74 -62.90
N GLU A 148 -8.47 7.56 -63.20
CA GLU A 148 -9.12 6.59 -64.10
C GLU A 148 -10.43 6.03 -63.49
N GLU A 149 -10.48 5.86 -62.17
CA GLU A 149 -11.69 5.47 -61.43
C GLU A 149 -12.78 6.55 -61.50
N LEU A 150 -12.42 7.84 -61.32
CA LEU A 150 -13.35 8.97 -61.49
C LEU A 150 -13.91 9.07 -62.91
N LEU A 151 -13.11 8.70 -63.91
CA LEU A 151 -13.53 8.62 -65.31
C LEU A 151 -14.30 7.34 -65.64
N GLN A 152 -14.56 6.48 -64.65
CA GLN A 152 -15.21 5.18 -64.76
C GLN A 152 -14.50 4.21 -65.73
N ASN A 153 -13.22 4.44 -66.00
CA ASN A 153 -12.39 3.59 -66.85
C ASN A 153 -11.74 2.47 -66.03
N VAL A 154 -12.55 1.49 -65.62
CA VAL A 154 -12.09 0.35 -64.79
C VAL A 154 -10.98 -0.47 -65.47
N PRO A 155 -11.04 -0.80 -66.78
CA PRO A 155 -9.94 -1.49 -67.46
C PRO A 155 -8.64 -0.69 -67.45
N GLY A 156 -8.72 0.63 -67.61
CA GLY A 156 -7.56 1.53 -67.49
C GLY A 156 -6.97 1.52 -66.09
N ALA A 157 -7.79 1.67 -65.05
CA ALA A 157 -7.35 1.61 -63.66
C ALA A 157 -6.66 0.26 -63.32
N ARG A 158 -7.18 -0.86 -63.83
CA ARG A 158 -6.56 -2.19 -63.69
C ARG A 158 -5.21 -2.27 -64.39
N GLN A 159 -5.09 -1.74 -65.60
CA GLN A 159 -3.81 -1.71 -66.32
C GLN A 159 -2.75 -0.90 -65.56
N VAL A 160 -3.15 0.22 -64.94
CA VAL A 160 -2.27 1.02 -64.09
C VAL A 160 -1.86 0.23 -62.85
N PHE A 161 -2.78 -0.47 -62.18
CA PHE A 161 -2.45 -1.34 -61.06
C PHE A 161 -1.52 -2.50 -61.45
N GLU A 162 -1.76 -3.17 -62.57
CA GLU A 162 -0.88 -4.26 -63.05
C GLU A 162 0.53 -3.75 -63.37
N ARG A 163 0.65 -2.55 -63.96
CA ARG A 163 1.96 -1.89 -64.12
C ARG A 163 2.60 -1.52 -62.79
N TRP A 164 1.80 -1.13 -61.79
CA TRP A 164 2.29 -0.80 -60.47
C TRP A 164 2.82 -2.04 -59.74
N MET A 165 2.10 -3.17 -59.81
CA MET A 165 2.48 -4.42 -59.16
C MET A 165 3.76 -5.04 -59.72
N GLN A 166 4.12 -4.75 -60.98
CA GLN A 166 5.43 -5.12 -61.54
C GLN A 166 6.62 -4.51 -60.79
N TRP A 167 6.41 -3.40 -60.05
CA TRP A 167 7.43 -2.76 -59.24
C TRP A 167 7.48 -3.25 -57.79
N GLU A 168 6.68 -4.28 -57.45
CA GLU A 168 6.60 -4.87 -56.11
C GLU A 168 6.40 -3.82 -54.99
N PRO A 169 5.33 -3.02 -55.06
CA PRO A 169 5.09 -1.90 -54.16
C PRO A 169 4.71 -2.38 -52.75
N ASP A 170 4.60 -1.43 -51.82
CA ASP A 170 4.24 -1.70 -50.43
C ASP A 170 2.86 -2.36 -50.27
N ASP A 171 2.66 -3.04 -49.13
CA ASP A 171 1.43 -3.76 -48.76
C ASP A 171 0.13 -2.94 -48.92
N LYS A 172 0.23 -1.62 -48.79
CA LYS A 172 -0.91 -0.70 -48.97
C LYS A 172 -1.37 -0.62 -50.42
N ALA A 173 -0.46 -0.78 -51.38
CA ALA A 173 -0.75 -0.78 -52.81
C ALA A 173 -1.52 -2.04 -53.19
N TRP A 174 -1.05 -3.22 -52.74
CA TRP A 174 -1.74 -4.50 -52.92
C TRP A 174 -3.15 -4.49 -52.32
N GLN A 175 -3.29 -3.98 -51.10
CA GLN A 175 -4.60 -3.82 -50.45
C GLN A 175 -5.53 -2.86 -51.20
N ALA A 176 -5.00 -1.78 -51.76
CA ALA A 176 -5.80 -0.84 -52.56
C ALA A 176 -6.29 -1.48 -53.85
N TYR A 177 -5.47 -2.35 -54.47
CA TYR A 177 -5.88 -3.09 -55.66
C TYR A 177 -6.97 -4.12 -55.34
N ILE A 178 -6.81 -4.87 -54.24
CA ILE A 178 -7.82 -5.81 -53.75
C ILE A 178 -9.14 -5.08 -53.44
N LYS A 179 -9.09 -3.93 -52.75
CA LYS A 179 -10.26 -3.11 -52.47
C LYS A 179 -10.93 -2.58 -53.74
N LEU A 180 -10.17 -2.27 -54.79
CA LEU A 180 -10.75 -1.91 -56.09
C LEU A 180 -11.61 -3.06 -56.62
N GLU A 181 -11.08 -4.29 -56.66
CA GLU A 181 -11.82 -5.44 -57.17
C GLU A 181 -12.99 -5.84 -56.25
N GLU A 182 -12.86 -5.68 -54.93
CA GLU A 182 -13.96 -5.83 -53.97
C GLU A 182 -15.11 -4.86 -54.25
N ARG A 183 -14.80 -3.58 -54.54
CA ARG A 183 -15.83 -2.56 -54.89
C ARG A 183 -16.61 -2.91 -56.15
N TYR A 184 -15.97 -3.59 -57.11
CA TYR A 184 -16.62 -4.03 -58.35
C TYR A 184 -17.17 -5.46 -58.29
N GLY A 185 -17.04 -6.16 -57.17
CA GLY A 185 -17.56 -7.51 -56.97
C GLY A 185 -16.75 -8.64 -57.64
N GLU A 186 -15.55 -8.35 -58.14
CA GLU A 186 -14.68 -9.31 -58.85
C GLU A 186 -13.80 -10.10 -57.86
N LEU A 187 -14.46 -10.87 -56.99
CA LEU A 187 -13.80 -11.54 -55.85
C LEU A 187 -12.81 -12.65 -56.24
N ASP A 188 -12.99 -13.29 -57.41
CA ASP A 188 -12.02 -14.30 -57.90
C ASP A 188 -10.70 -13.66 -58.33
N ARG A 189 -10.74 -12.44 -58.88
CA ARG A 189 -9.53 -11.68 -59.20
C ARG A 189 -8.84 -11.19 -57.94
N ALA A 190 -9.60 -10.73 -56.95
CA ALA A 190 -9.07 -10.37 -55.63
C ALA A 190 -8.31 -11.55 -54.98
N SER A 191 -8.85 -12.77 -55.07
CA SER A 191 -8.18 -13.99 -54.58
C SER A 191 -6.86 -14.26 -55.32
N ALA A 192 -6.84 -14.15 -56.65
CA ALA A 192 -5.61 -14.28 -57.43
C ALA A 192 -4.56 -13.19 -57.11
N ILE A 193 -5.01 -11.99 -56.73
CA ILE A 193 -4.12 -10.91 -56.29
C ILE A 193 -3.52 -11.26 -54.91
N TYR A 194 -4.28 -11.85 -53.99
CA TYR A 194 -3.73 -12.35 -52.72
C TYR A 194 -2.67 -13.44 -52.92
N GLU A 195 -2.91 -14.39 -53.83
CA GLU A 195 -1.95 -15.43 -54.19
C GLU A 195 -0.63 -14.82 -54.72
N ARG A 196 -0.73 -13.86 -55.64
CA ARG A 196 0.45 -13.11 -56.13
C ARG A 196 1.14 -12.31 -55.02
N TRP A 197 0.37 -11.65 -54.16
CA TRP A 197 0.93 -10.85 -53.07
C TRP A 197 1.76 -11.71 -52.11
N ILE A 198 1.28 -12.91 -51.80
CA ILE A 198 2.01 -13.88 -50.97
C ILE A 198 3.26 -14.39 -51.67
N ALA A 199 3.21 -14.65 -52.97
CA ALA A 199 4.37 -15.09 -53.74
C ALA A 199 5.50 -14.04 -53.73
N VAL A 200 5.17 -12.75 -53.69
CA VAL A 200 6.14 -11.65 -53.61
C VAL A 200 6.60 -11.41 -52.17
N ARG A 201 5.67 -11.35 -51.20
CA ARG A 201 5.97 -11.12 -49.78
C ARG A 201 5.25 -12.15 -48.91
N PRO A 202 5.92 -13.27 -48.56
CA PRO A 202 5.38 -14.27 -47.64
C PRO A 202 5.41 -13.77 -46.19
N GLU A 203 4.49 -12.87 -45.84
CA GLU A 203 4.30 -12.41 -44.46
C GLU A 203 3.09 -13.11 -43.80
N PRO A 204 3.21 -13.56 -42.53
CA PRO A 204 2.11 -14.23 -41.81
C PRO A 204 0.83 -13.40 -41.75
N ARG A 205 0.97 -12.08 -41.70
CA ARG A 205 -0.17 -11.15 -41.68
C ARG A 205 -0.97 -11.19 -42.97
N VAL A 206 -0.32 -11.42 -44.11
CA VAL A 206 -0.96 -11.48 -45.43
C VAL A 206 -1.74 -12.78 -45.56
N TRP A 207 -1.16 -13.91 -45.14
CA TRP A 207 -1.86 -15.21 -45.05
C TRP A 207 -3.13 -15.14 -44.20
N VAL A 208 -3.05 -14.49 -43.03
CA VAL A 208 -4.23 -14.30 -42.16
C VAL A 208 -5.29 -13.41 -42.81
N LYS A 209 -4.89 -12.38 -43.58
CA LYS A 209 -5.83 -11.53 -44.32
C LYS A 209 -6.51 -12.31 -45.45
N TRP A 210 -5.75 -13.11 -46.21
CA TRP A 210 -6.30 -13.93 -47.28
C TRP A 210 -7.27 -14.99 -46.75
N GLY A 211 -6.90 -15.69 -45.68
CA GLY A 211 -7.79 -16.67 -45.04
C GLY A 211 -9.09 -16.05 -44.51
N LYS A 212 -9.02 -14.84 -43.93
CA LYS A 212 -10.23 -14.09 -43.52
C LYS A 212 -11.07 -13.61 -44.71
N PHE A 213 -10.44 -13.18 -45.79
CA PHE A 213 -11.14 -12.77 -47.00
C PHE A 213 -11.93 -13.94 -47.62
N GLU A 214 -11.34 -15.14 -47.72
CA GLU A 214 -12.05 -16.33 -48.21
C GLU A 214 -13.14 -16.80 -47.24
N GLU A 215 -12.95 -16.61 -45.93
CA GLU A 215 -13.98 -16.84 -44.91
C GLU A 215 -15.17 -15.89 -45.08
N GLU A 216 -14.94 -14.59 -45.28
CA GLU A 216 -15.99 -13.59 -45.53
C GLU A 216 -16.75 -13.87 -46.84
N ARG A 217 -16.07 -14.45 -47.83
CA ARG A 217 -16.68 -14.92 -49.08
C ARG A 217 -17.51 -16.20 -48.91
N GLY A 218 -17.40 -16.90 -47.79
CA GLY A 218 -18.05 -18.18 -47.53
C GLY A 218 -17.41 -19.37 -48.25
N LYS A 219 -16.21 -19.22 -48.85
CA LYS A 219 -15.45 -20.33 -49.45
C LYS A 219 -14.54 -20.96 -48.41
N LEU A 220 -15.14 -21.73 -47.50
CA LEU A 220 -14.45 -22.33 -46.34
C LEU A 220 -13.36 -23.33 -46.74
N ASP A 221 -13.56 -24.08 -47.83
CA ASP A 221 -12.57 -25.07 -48.28
C ASP A 221 -11.31 -24.38 -48.80
N LYS A 222 -11.47 -23.28 -49.55
CA LYS A 222 -10.34 -22.43 -49.95
C LYS A 222 -9.66 -21.81 -48.75
N ALA A 223 -10.41 -21.28 -47.77
CA ALA A 223 -9.81 -20.72 -46.56
C ALA A 223 -8.96 -21.75 -45.80
N ARG A 224 -9.40 -23.01 -45.74
CA ARG A 224 -8.61 -24.12 -45.15
C ARG A 224 -7.37 -24.44 -45.97
N GLU A 225 -7.49 -24.53 -47.30
CA GLU A 225 -6.35 -24.71 -48.20
C GLU A 225 -5.32 -23.59 -48.02
N VAL A 226 -5.78 -22.33 -47.87
CA VAL A 226 -4.92 -21.17 -47.59
C VAL A 226 -4.15 -21.33 -46.28
N PHE A 227 -4.83 -21.74 -45.21
CA PHE A 227 -4.15 -21.96 -43.93
C PHE A 227 -3.23 -23.18 -43.94
N GLN A 228 -3.59 -24.26 -44.66
CA GLN A 228 -2.74 -25.43 -44.81
C GLN A 228 -1.48 -25.14 -45.63
N THR A 229 -1.63 -24.48 -46.78
CA THR A 229 -0.50 -24.04 -47.61
C THR A 229 0.39 -23.05 -46.87
N ALA A 230 -0.17 -22.19 -46.02
CA ALA A 230 0.64 -21.35 -45.12
C ALA A 230 1.49 -22.20 -44.17
N LEU A 231 0.91 -23.23 -43.55
CA LEU A 231 1.62 -24.10 -42.62
C LEU A 231 2.68 -24.96 -43.33
N GLU A 232 2.39 -25.45 -44.53
CA GLU A 232 3.37 -26.17 -45.37
C GLU A 232 4.51 -25.25 -45.81
N PHE A 233 4.22 -23.98 -46.11
CA PHE A 233 5.22 -23.01 -46.55
C PHE A 233 6.21 -22.63 -45.45
N TYR A 234 5.75 -22.41 -44.20
CA TYR A 234 6.64 -22.09 -43.08
C TYR A 234 7.41 -23.31 -42.55
N GLY A 235 7.03 -24.53 -42.92
CA GLY A 235 7.76 -25.75 -42.56
C GLY A 235 7.96 -25.97 -41.06
N ASP A 236 9.00 -26.73 -40.71
CA ASP A 236 9.33 -27.13 -39.33
C ASP A 236 10.47 -26.29 -38.69
N ASP A 237 10.97 -25.25 -39.37
CA ASP A 237 12.08 -24.43 -38.85
C ASP A 237 11.63 -23.48 -37.72
N GLU A 238 12.33 -23.48 -36.57
CA GLU A 238 11.95 -22.71 -35.37
C GLU A 238 11.68 -21.21 -35.63
N GLU A 239 12.48 -20.58 -36.48
CA GLU A 239 12.37 -19.14 -36.81
C GLU A 239 11.17 -18.83 -37.73
N GLN A 240 10.75 -19.81 -38.53
CA GLN A 240 9.59 -19.70 -39.42
C GLN A 240 8.28 -20.00 -38.67
N ILE A 241 8.32 -20.93 -37.72
CA ILE A 241 7.19 -21.21 -36.82
C ILE A 241 6.90 -20.01 -35.90
N GLU A 242 7.94 -19.26 -35.47
CA GLU A 242 7.76 -18.00 -34.73
C GLU A 242 6.89 -17.01 -35.51
N LYS A 243 7.15 -16.88 -36.82
CA LYS A 243 6.36 -16.05 -37.74
C LYS A 243 4.95 -16.65 -37.93
N ALA A 244 4.83 -17.97 -37.99
CA ALA A 244 3.56 -18.68 -38.16
C ALA A 244 2.63 -18.65 -36.92
N GLN A 245 3.05 -18.16 -35.75
CA GLN A 245 2.18 -18.06 -34.56
C GLN A 245 0.84 -17.35 -34.84
N ALA A 246 0.89 -16.27 -35.62
CA ALA A 246 -0.31 -15.54 -36.02
C ALA A 246 -1.23 -16.36 -36.92
N VAL A 247 -0.66 -17.23 -37.76
CA VAL A 247 -1.38 -18.15 -38.66
C VAL A 247 -2.06 -19.24 -37.84
N PHE A 248 -1.34 -19.90 -36.92
CA PHE A 248 -1.93 -20.90 -36.01
C PHE A 248 -3.08 -20.33 -35.18
N GLY A 249 -2.89 -19.15 -34.61
CA GLY A 249 -3.92 -18.48 -33.82
C GLY A 249 -5.14 -18.06 -34.66
N ALA A 250 -4.94 -17.66 -35.91
CA ALA A 250 -6.04 -17.33 -36.82
C ALA A 250 -6.79 -18.57 -37.33
N PHE A 251 -6.04 -19.63 -37.67
CA PHE A 251 -6.59 -20.90 -38.15
C PHE A 251 -7.42 -21.58 -37.06
N ALA A 252 -6.90 -21.66 -35.83
CA ALA A 252 -7.66 -22.17 -34.70
C ALA A 252 -8.92 -21.33 -34.43
N LYS A 253 -8.83 -19.98 -34.51
CA LYS A 253 -10.01 -19.11 -34.37
C LYS A 253 -11.05 -19.34 -35.47
N MET A 254 -10.63 -19.58 -36.70
CA MET A 254 -11.54 -19.94 -37.79
C MET A 254 -12.28 -21.24 -37.47
N GLU A 255 -11.56 -22.30 -37.10
CA GLU A 255 -12.18 -23.59 -36.73
C GLU A 255 -13.11 -23.46 -35.51
N THR A 256 -12.79 -22.58 -34.54
CA THR A 256 -13.73 -22.29 -33.43
C THR A 256 -15.01 -21.60 -33.89
N ARG A 257 -14.96 -20.69 -34.87
CA ARG A 257 -16.17 -20.06 -35.44
C ARG A 257 -17.00 -21.07 -36.24
N LEU A 258 -16.35 -22.04 -36.86
CA LEU A 258 -16.98 -23.17 -37.56
C LEU A 258 -17.48 -24.26 -36.61
N LYS A 259 -17.29 -24.11 -35.29
CA LYS A 259 -17.67 -25.06 -34.23
C LYS A 259 -16.93 -26.40 -34.26
N GLU A 260 -15.79 -26.47 -34.94
CA GLU A 260 -14.90 -27.64 -34.99
C GLU A 260 -13.87 -27.57 -33.86
N TYR A 261 -14.35 -27.68 -32.61
CA TYR A 261 -13.51 -27.44 -31.42
C TYR A 261 -12.37 -28.46 -31.27
N GLU A 262 -12.58 -29.71 -31.69
CA GLU A 262 -11.55 -30.75 -31.60
C GLU A 262 -10.38 -30.46 -32.54
N ARG A 263 -10.67 -29.98 -33.76
CA ARG A 263 -9.64 -29.54 -34.71
C ARG A 263 -8.90 -28.32 -34.18
N ALA A 264 -9.61 -27.34 -33.63
CA ALA A 264 -8.98 -26.18 -33.00
C ALA A 264 -8.04 -26.61 -31.86
N ARG A 265 -8.41 -27.61 -31.05
CA ARG A 265 -7.56 -28.16 -29.99
C ARG A 265 -6.31 -28.85 -30.54
N VAL A 266 -6.44 -29.66 -31.59
CA VAL A 266 -5.30 -30.30 -32.26
C VAL A 266 -4.34 -29.25 -32.82
N ILE A 267 -4.84 -28.19 -33.46
CA ILE A 267 -4.03 -27.09 -33.98
C ILE A 267 -3.25 -26.40 -32.86
N TYR A 268 -3.90 -26.10 -31.73
CA TYR A 268 -3.21 -25.48 -30.59
C TYR A 268 -2.16 -26.39 -29.96
N LYS A 269 -2.44 -27.69 -29.77
CA LYS A 269 -1.47 -28.66 -29.24
C LYS A 269 -0.28 -28.80 -30.19
N PHE A 270 -0.53 -29.00 -31.46
CA PHE A 270 0.49 -29.11 -32.50
C PHE A 270 1.43 -27.90 -32.53
N ALA A 271 0.87 -26.69 -32.39
CA ALA A 271 1.66 -25.48 -32.36
C ALA A 271 2.44 -25.31 -31.03
N LEU A 272 1.89 -25.73 -29.90
CA LEU A 272 2.56 -25.62 -28.59
C LEU A 272 3.66 -26.66 -28.38
N ASP A 273 3.54 -27.85 -28.96
CA ASP A 273 4.55 -28.91 -28.83
C ASP A 273 5.85 -28.61 -29.58
N ARG A 274 5.78 -27.73 -30.59
CA ARG A 274 6.90 -27.39 -31.49
C ARG A 274 7.54 -26.04 -31.21
N ILE A 275 6.85 -25.16 -30.48
CA ILE A 275 7.36 -23.82 -30.17
C ILE A 275 7.97 -23.83 -28.76
N PRO A 276 9.23 -23.38 -28.60
CA PRO A 276 9.83 -23.17 -27.29
C PRO A 276 8.95 -22.31 -26.37
N ARG A 277 8.71 -22.79 -25.16
CA ARG A 277 7.68 -22.26 -24.23
C ARG A 277 7.91 -20.81 -23.81
N SER A 278 9.16 -20.33 -23.81
CA SER A 278 9.52 -18.95 -23.49
C SER A 278 8.96 -17.91 -24.49
N LYS A 279 8.72 -18.31 -25.74
CA LYS A 279 8.25 -17.44 -26.82
C LYS A 279 6.80 -17.69 -27.23
N SER A 280 6.13 -18.71 -26.69
CA SER A 280 4.74 -19.08 -27.03
C SER A 280 3.69 -18.48 -26.10
N ALA A 281 4.04 -17.54 -25.21
CA ALA A 281 3.13 -16.94 -24.23
C ALA A 281 1.81 -16.43 -24.83
N ASN A 282 1.85 -15.79 -26.01
CA ASN A 282 0.67 -15.28 -26.71
C ASN A 282 -0.24 -16.41 -27.24
N LEU A 283 0.37 -17.49 -27.74
CA LEU A 283 -0.35 -18.65 -28.23
C LEU A 283 -0.93 -19.46 -27.08
N TYR A 284 -0.16 -19.64 -25.99
CA TYR A 284 -0.61 -20.30 -24.76
C TYR A 284 -1.75 -19.53 -24.10
N ALA A 285 -1.69 -18.19 -24.08
CA ALA A 285 -2.80 -17.34 -23.63
C ALA A 285 -4.05 -17.50 -24.51
N SER A 286 -3.87 -17.62 -25.83
CA SER A 286 -4.96 -17.89 -26.77
C SER A 286 -5.57 -19.28 -26.57
N TYR A 287 -4.74 -20.30 -26.32
CA TYR A 287 -5.17 -21.66 -26.00
C TYR A 287 -5.90 -21.73 -24.65
N THR A 288 -5.36 -21.08 -23.61
CA THR A 288 -6.02 -20.98 -22.30
C THR A 288 -7.38 -20.29 -22.42
N LYS A 289 -7.48 -19.24 -23.24
CA LYS A 289 -8.76 -18.57 -23.50
C LYS A 289 -9.74 -19.48 -24.24
N PHE A 290 -9.26 -20.29 -25.17
CA PHE A 290 -10.04 -21.29 -25.89
C PHE A 290 -10.57 -22.38 -24.94
N GLU A 291 -9.71 -22.99 -24.12
CA GLU A 291 -10.11 -24.02 -23.15
C GLU A 291 -11.02 -23.45 -22.03
N LYS A 292 -10.87 -22.17 -21.65
CA LYS A 292 -11.83 -21.50 -20.75
C LYS A 292 -13.24 -21.38 -21.34
N GLN A 293 -13.33 -21.23 -22.67
CA GLN A 293 -14.60 -21.02 -23.36
C GLN A 293 -15.26 -22.35 -23.77
N HIS A 294 -14.47 -23.34 -24.12
CA HIS A 294 -14.93 -24.56 -24.80
C HIS A 294 -14.33 -25.86 -24.22
N GLY A 295 -13.51 -25.77 -23.17
CA GLY A 295 -12.90 -26.92 -22.50
C GLY A 295 -13.78 -27.55 -21.43
N THR A 296 -13.48 -28.80 -21.11
CA THR A 296 -14.03 -29.51 -19.94
C THR A 296 -13.33 -29.06 -18.67
N ARG A 297 -13.96 -29.22 -17.50
CA ARG A 297 -13.38 -28.79 -16.20
C ARG A 297 -11.96 -29.36 -15.98
N THR A 298 -11.78 -30.65 -16.23
CA THR A 298 -10.50 -31.37 -16.06
C THR A 298 -9.43 -30.88 -17.03
N THR A 299 -9.77 -30.60 -18.29
CA THR A 299 -8.81 -30.04 -19.26
C THR A 299 -8.44 -28.60 -18.91
N LEU A 300 -9.41 -27.82 -18.43
CA LEU A 300 -9.15 -26.47 -17.95
C LEU A 300 -8.21 -26.46 -16.74
N GLU A 301 -8.46 -27.31 -15.74
CA GLU A 301 -7.62 -27.44 -14.55
C GLU A 301 -6.19 -27.85 -14.93
N ASN A 302 -6.01 -28.82 -15.83
CA ASN A 302 -4.70 -29.22 -16.33
C ASN A 302 -3.94 -28.09 -17.06
N THR A 303 -4.63 -27.29 -17.88
CA THR A 303 -4.00 -26.14 -18.57
C THR A 303 -3.65 -24.99 -17.61
N VAL A 304 -4.44 -24.79 -16.56
CA VAL A 304 -4.18 -23.79 -15.51
C VAL A 304 -3.01 -24.22 -14.63
N LEU A 305 -2.96 -25.49 -14.22
CA LEU A 305 -1.82 -26.06 -13.51
C LEU A 305 -0.54 -25.93 -14.34
N GLY A 306 -0.60 -26.27 -15.63
CA GLY A 306 0.51 -26.08 -16.57
C GLY A 306 0.99 -24.62 -16.65
N LYS A 307 0.07 -23.65 -16.64
CA LYS A 307 0.42 -22.22 -16.63
C LYS A 307 1.15 -21.80 -15.35
N ARG A 308 0.63 -22.23 -14.19
CA ARG A 308 1.18 -21.88 -12.89
C ARG A 308 2.55 -22.52 -12.67
N ARG A 309 2.75 -23.76 -13.13
CA ARG A 309 4.07 -24.42 -13.15
C ARG A 309 5.11 -23.55 -13.85
N ILE A 310 4.80 -23.10 -15.07
CA ILE A 310 5.71 -22.26 -15.85
C ILE A 310 5.99 -20.93 -15.14
N GLN A 311 4.97 -20.31 -14.56
CA GLN A 311 5.15 -19.07 -13.81
C GLN A 311 6.12 -19.27 -12.63
N TYR A 312 5.94 -20.33 -11.84
CA TYR A 312 6.84 -20.62 -10.73
C TYR A 312 8.24 -21.02 -11.22
N GLU A 313 8.37 -21.78 -12.30
CA GLU A 313 9.67 -22.09 -12.90
C GLU A 313 10.41 -20.84 -13.40
N ASP A 314 9.70 -19.92 -14.04
CA ASP A 314 10.26 -18.64 -14.47
C ASP A 314 10.67 -17.80 -13.25
N GLU A 315 9.81 -17.66 -12.24
CA GLU A 315 10.11 -16.93 -11.00
C GLU A 315 11.34 -17.53 -10.28
N LEU A 316 11.46 -18.85 -10.22
CA LEU A 316 12.60 -19.57 -9.65
C LEU A 316 13.87 -19.48 -10.50
N SER A 317 13.75 -19.30 -11.82
CA SER A 317 14.91 -19.05 -12.69
C SER A 317 15.51 -17.66 -12.46
N HIS A 318 14.68 -16.68 -12.08
CA HIS A 318 15.12 -15.32 -11.75
C HIS A 318 15.64 -15.24 -10.30
N ASP A 319 14.91 -15.84 -9.36
CA ASP A 319 15.28 -15.89 -7.94
C ASP A 319 15.06 -17.29 -7.36
N GLY A 320 16.05 -18.17 -7.52
CA GLY A 320 16.00 -19.55 -7.03
C GLY A 320 15.99 -19.68 -5.50
N ARG A 321 16.14 -18.57 -4.76
CA ARG A 321 16.19 -18.57 -3.28
C ARG A 321 14.91 -18.02 -2.65
N ASN A 322 13.90 -17.70 -3.45
CA ASN A 322 12.60 -17.32 -2.93
C ASN A 322 11.85 -18.56 -2.42
N TYR A 323 11.95 -18.81 -1.11
CA TYR A 323 11.30 -19.95 -0.47
C TYR A 323 9.77 -19.87 -0.51
N ASP A 324 9.18 -18.69 -0.58
CA ASP A 324 7.71 -18.56 -0.64
C ASP A 324 7.18 -19.09 -1.99
N VAL A 325 7.90 -18.85 -3.09
CA VAL A 325 7.60 -19.45 -4.41
C VAL A 325 7.78 -20.97 -4.38
N TRP A 326 8.80 -21.48 -3.69
CA TRP A 326 8.96 -22.92 -3.50
C TRP A 326 7.81 -23.56 -2.70
N PHE A 327 7.30 -22.89 -1.67
CA PHE A 327 6.12 -23.36 -0.92
C PHE A 327 4.86 -23.39 -1.80
N ASP A 328 4.63 -22.34 -2.57
CA ASP A 328 3.47 -22.26 -3.45
C ASP A 328 3.56 -23.29 -4.59
N TYR A 329 4.76 -23.51 -5.12
CA TYR A 329 5.00 -24.53 -6.14
C TYR A 329 4.80 -25.95 -5.60
N ALA A 330 5.34 -26.24 -4.41
CA ALA A 330 5.14 -27.54 -3.75
C ALA A 330 3.67 -27.81 -3.44
N ARG A 331 2.94 -26.82 -2.89
CA ARG A 331 1.50 -26.92 -2.62
C ARG A 331 0.67 -27.13 -3.88
N LEU A 332 1.09 -26.54 -5.00
CA LEU A 332 0.41 -26.74 -6.28
C LEU A 332 0.57 -28.18 -6.78
N GLU A 333 1.75 -28.77 -6.65
CA GLU A 333 1.97 -30.18 -7.02
C GLU A 333 1.30 -31.14 -6.04
N GLU A 334 1.32 -30.86 -4.73
CA GLU A 334 0.54 -31.62 -3.75
C GLU A 334 -0.96 -31.57 -4.07
N GLY A 335 -1.48 -30.39 -4.40
CA GLY A 335 -2.86 -30.21 -4.83
C GLY A 335 -3.18 -31.06 -6.06
N ALA A 336 -2.33 -30.99 -7.10
CA ALA A 336 -2.48 -31.79 -8.31
C ALA A 336 -2.45 -33.31 -8.02
N TRP A 337 -1.62 -33.74 -7.07
CA TRP A 337 -1.57 -35.13 -6.62
C TRP A 337 -2.85 -35.54 -5.87
N ARG A 338 -3.36 -34.69 -4.97
CA ARG A 338 -4.61 -34.94 -4.23
C ARG A 338 -5.81 -35.02 -5.18
N ASP A 339 -5.86 -34.13 -6.18
CA ASP A 339 -6.90 -34.12 -7.20
C ASP A 339 -6.87 -35.42 -8.03
N LEU A 340 -5.69 -35.82 -8.53
CA LEU A 340 -5.49 -37.09 -9.24
C LEU A 340 -5.90 -38.32 -8.42
N LYS A 341 -5.63 -38.29 -7.10
CA LYS A 341 -6.04 -39.36 -6.18
C LYS A 341 -7.56 -39.39 -5.98
N SER A 342 -8.20 -38.22 -5.91
CA SER A 342 -9.66 -38.13 -5.78
C SER A 342 -10.39 -38.61 -7.03
N GLU A 343 -9.79 -38.43 -8.21
CA GLU A 343 -10.32 -38.88 -9.50
C GLU A 343 -10.18 -40.40 -9.72
N GLY A 344 -9.45 -41.11 -8.86
CA GLY A 344 -9.26 -42.56 -8.99
C GLY A 344 -8.37 -42.95 -10.18
N SER A 345 -7.34 -42.15 -10.45
CA SER A 345 -6.36 -42.38 -11.52
C SER A 345 -5.53 -43.66 -11.32
N THR A 346 -4.86 -44.09 -12.39
CA THR A 346 -4.06 -45.32 -12.40
C THR A 346 -2.83 -45.21 -11.48
N VAL A 347 -2.34 -46.35 -10.97
CA VAL A 347 -1.16 -46.39 -10.06
C VAL A 347 0.06 -45.74 -10.71
N GLU A 348 0.25 -45.92 -12.02
CA GLU A 348 1.36 -45.34 -12.79
C GLU A 348 1.30 -43.81 -12.86
N GLU A 349 0.10 -43.22 -12.98
CA GLU A 349 -0.09 -41.76 -13.01
C GLU A 349 0.15 -41.13 -11.63
N LEU A 350 -0.26 -41.84 -10.56
CA LEU A 350 0.00 -41.45 -9.18
C LEU A 350 1.50 -41.52 -8.86
N GLU A 351 2.19 -42.57 -9.28
CA GLU A 351 3.65 -42.68 -9.11
C GLU A 351 4.37 -41.55 -9.86
N ALA A 352 4.01 -41.27 -11.12
CA ALA A 352 4.58 -40.16 -11.87
C ALA A 352 4.30 -38.80 -11.20
N ALA A 353 3.13 -38.62 -10.58
CA ALA A 353 2.83 -37.43 -9.79
C ALA A 353 3.64 -37.34 -8.50
N THR A 354 3.87 -38.45 -7.78
CA THR A 354 4.74 -38.45 -6.60
C THR A 354 6.18 -38.09 -6.94
N VAL A 355 6.71 -38.57 -8.08
CA VAL A 355 8.06 -38.23 -8.53
C VAL A 355 8.18 -36.73 -8.81
N ARG A 356 7.16 -36.10 -9.40
CA ARG A 356 7.15 -34.65 -9.63
C ARG A 356 7.17 -33.86 -8.31
N VAL A 357 6.31 -34.22 -7.35
CA VAL A 357 6.30 -33.55 -6.04
C VAL A 357 7.66 -33.68 -5.35
N ARG A 358 8.25 -34.88 -5.39
CA ARG A 358 9.59 -35.15 -4.85
C ARG A 358 10.66 -34.30 -5.52
N GLU A 359 10.66 -34.21 -6.85
CA GLU A 359 11.63 -33.40 -7.59
C GLU A 359 11.56 -31.93 -7.18
N VAL A 360 10.35 -31.39 -6.98
CA VAL A 360 10.17 -30.01 -6.50
C VAL A 360 10.76 -29.82 -5.11
N TYR A 361 10.46 -30.72 -4.17
CA TYR A 361 11.03 -30.66 -2.83
C TYR A 361 12.55 -30.82 -2.80
N GLU A 362 13.10 -31.77 -3.57
CA GLU A 362 14.55 -32.01 -3.65
C GLU A 362 15.27 -30.80 -4.27
N ARG A 363 14.72 -30.19 -5.32
CA ARG A 363 15.25 -28.97 -5.92
C ARG A 363 15.19 -27.78 -4.96
N ALA A 364 14.10 -27.66 -4.21
CA ALA A 364 13.93 -26.61 -3.21
C ALA A 364 14.93 -26.78 -2.04
N ILE A 365 15.15 -28.03 -1.60
CA ILE A 365 16.09 -28.38 -0.54
C ILE A 365 17.55 -28.14 -0.96
N ALA A 366 17.90 -28.35 -2.22
CA ALA A 366 19.25 -28.10 -2.74
C ALA A 366 19.68 -26.62 -2.62
N GLN A 367 18.71 -25.69 -2.53
CA GLN A 367 18.98 -24.26 -2.37
C GLN A 367 19.19 -23.88 -0.90
N ILE A 368 20.39 -24.16 -0.39
CA ILE A 368 20.78 -23.85 0.99
C ILE A 368 20.86 -22.32 1.20
N PRO A 369 20.25 -21.76 2.27
CA PRO A 369 20.35 -20.33 2.56
C PRO A 369 21.81 -19.88 2.76
N PRO A 370 22.27 -18.81 2.07
CA PRO A 370 23.67 -18.35 2.17
C PRO A 370 23.95 -17.48 3.41
N GLY A 371 22.91 -16.93 4.06
CA GLY A 371 23.02 -16.01 5.19
C GLY A 371 22.69 -16.65 6.53
N SER A 372 23.22 -16.08 7.61
CA SER A 372 22.90 -16.43 9.01
C SER A 372 21.57 -15.81 9.49
N GLU A 373 20.69 -15.43 8.59
CA GLU A 373 19.42 -14.80 8.95
C GLU A 373 18.39 -15.87 9.33
N LYS A 374 17.93 -15.80 10.58
CA LYS A 374 16.98 -16.76 11.17
C LYS A 374 15.68 -16.90 10.35
N ARG A 375 15.27 -15.88 9.60
CA ARG A 375 14.04 -15.89 8.77
C ARG A 375 14.14 -16.89 7.62
N HIS A 376 15.24 -16.86 6.87
CA HIS A 376 15.47 -17.77 5.74
C HIS A 376 15.66 -19.21 6.21
N TRP A 377 16.40 -19.42 7.30
CA TRP A 377 16.54 -20.74 7.93
C TRP A 377 15.21 -21.28 8.47
N ARG A 378 14.35 -20.43 9.04
CA ARG A 378 13.01 -20.84 9.48
C ARG A 378 12.19 -21.36 8.30
N ARG A 379 12.14 -20.62 7.19
CA ARG A 379 11.43 -21.03 5.96
C ARG A 379 12.00 -22.32 5.39
N TYR A 380 13.32 -22.41 5.30
CA TYR A 380 14.00 -23.63 4.83
C TYR A 380 13.67 -24.86 5.69
N ILE A 381 13.65 -24.73 7.02
CA ILE A 381 13.28 -25.85 7.91
C ILE A 381 11.81 -26.23 7.76
N PHE A 382 10.91 -25.28 7.53
CA PHE A 382 9.51 -25.60 7.23
C PHE A 382 9.35 -26.37 5.93
N LEU A 383 10.16 -26.09 4.92
CA LEU A 383 10.18 -26.86 3.67
C LEU A 383 10.56 -28.33 3.92
N TRP A 384 11.57 -28.57 4.78
CA TRP A 384 11.93 -29.93 5.21
C TRP A 384 10.82 -30.64 6.00
N LEU A 385 10.13 -29.90 6.87
CA LEU A 385 9.00 -30.45 7.64
C LEU A 385 7.82 -30.80 6.75
N ASP A 386 7.49 -29.94 5.79
CA ASP A 386 6.40 -30.17 4.84
C ASP A 386 6.74 -31.37 3.93
N TYR A 387 7.99 -31.50 3.48
CA TYR A 387 8.44 -32.66 2.71
C TYR A 387 8.32 -33.97 3.51
N ALA A 388 8.75 -33.96 4.77
CA ALA A 388 8.65 -35.13 5.63
C ALA A 388 7.18 -35.50 5.94
N LEU A 389 6.31 -34.49 6.09
CA LEU A 389 4.88 -34.68 6.34
C LEU A 389 4.15 -35.21 5.11
N PHE A 390 4.50 -34.73 3.91
CA PHE A 390 4.02 -35.28 2.64
C PHE A 390 4.38 -36.76 2.50
N GLU A 391 5.63 -37.13 2.72
CA GLU A 391 6.05 -38.54 2.65
C GLU A 391 5.35 -39.39 3.72
N GLU A 392 5.17 -38.87 4.93
CA GLU A 392 4.52 -39.58 6.04
C GLU A 392 3.01 -39.81 5.82
N ILE A 393 2.27 -38.77 5.45
CA ILE A 393 0.80 -38.80 5.36
C ILE A 393 0.34 -39.32 4.01
N GLU A 394 0.95 -38.84 2.92
CA GLU A 394 0.42 -39.04 1.57
C GLU A 394 0.99 -40.30 0.93
N THR A 395 2.31 -40.45 0.91
CA THR A 395 2.99 -41.61 0.29
C THR A 395 3.14 -42.81 1.23
N LYS A 396 3.06 -42.57 2.54
CA LYS A 396 3.31 -43.56 3.61
C LYS A 396 4.68 -44.23 3.54
N ASP A 397 5.68 -43.58 2.94
CA ASP A 397 7.07 -44.03 2.93
C ASP A 397 7.81 -43.57 4.20
N TYR A 398 7.64 -44.35 5.26
CA TYR A 398 8.20 -44.05 6.58
C TYR A 398 9.74 -44.13 6.64
N ALA A 399 10.35 -44.96 5.79
CA ALA A 399 11.81 -45.10 5.77
C ALA A 399 12.46 -43.83 5.19
N ARG A 400 11.87 -43.29 4.12
CA ARG A 400 12.32 -42.03 3.52
C ARG A 400 12.02 -40.83 4.43
N ALA A 401 10.84 -40.76 5.06
CA ALA A 401 10.53 -39.72 6.04
C ALA A 401 11.59 -39.64 7.16
N ARG A 402 12.05 -40.79 7.67
CA ARG A 402 13.15 -40.84 8.65
C ARG A 402 14.47 -40.29 8.09
N GLN A 403 14.82 -40.62 6.85
CA GLN A 403 16.03 -40.10 6.21
C GLN A 403 15.96 -38.57 6.05
N ILE A 404 14.80 -38.04 5.64
CA ILE A 404 14.56 -36.61 5.49
C ILE A 404 14.79 -35.88 6.82
N TYR A 405 14.22 -36.38 7.92
CA TYR A 405 14.46 -35.80 9.24
C TYR A 405 15.94 -35.88 9.67
N GLN A 406 16.62 -36.99 9.40
CA GLN A 406 18.05 -37.15 9.74
C GLN A 406 18.94 -36.18 8.96
N GLU A 407 18.70 -36.00 7.67
CA GLU A 407 19.45 -35.06 6.83
C GLU A 407 19.15 -33.60 7.20
N ALA A 408 17.88 -33.26 7.48
CA ALA A 408 17.50 -31.94 7.98
C ALA A 408 18.25 -31.57 9.27
N VAL A 409 18.37 -32.53 10.21
CA VAL A 409 19.11 -32.32 11.46
C VAL A 409 20.60 -32.14 11.23
N LYS A 410 21.22 -32.83 10.25
CA LYS A 410 22.66 -32.65 9.96
C LYS A 410 22.97 -31.29 9.33
N LEU A 411 22.06 -30.78 8.50
CA LEU A 411 22.28 -29.56 7.72
C LEU A 411 22.07 -28.27 8.54
N VAL A 412 21.17 -28.28 9.53
CA VAL A 412 20.88 -27.09 10.33
C VAL A 412 22.05 -26.75 11.28
N PRO A 413 22.57 -25.50 11.26
CA PRO A 413 23.59 -25.05 12.21
C PRO A 413 23.02 -24.85 13.63
N HIS A 414 22.95 -25.94 14.40
CA HIS A 414 22.39 -25.99 15.76
C HIS A 414 23.10 -25.11 16.80
N LYS A 415 24.39 -24.79 16.58
CA LYS A 415 25.17 -23.90 17.46
C LYS A 415 24.85 -22.43 17.29
N GLN A 416 24.31 -22.04 16.13
CA GLN A 416 23.97 -20.64 15.81
C GLN A 416 22.47 -20.39 15.95
N PHE A 417 21.64 -21.38 15.59
CA PHE A 417 20.19 -21.26 15.64
C PHE A 417 19.58 -22.49 16.31
N THR A 418 18.71 -22.26 17.29
CA THR A 418 17.94 -23.33 17.94
C THR A 418 16.54 -23.42 17.33
N PHE A 419 16.21 -24.54 16.68
CA PHE A 419 14.88 -24.79 16.11
C PHE A 419 14.19 -25.98 16.80
N ALA A 420 13.55 -25.71 17.94
CA ALA A 420 12.89 -26.74 18.76
C ALA A 420 11.82 -27.56 18.01
N LYS A 421 11.09 -26.92 17.08
CA LYS A 421 10.00 -27.56 16.34
C LYS A 421 10.46 -28.73 15.47
N LEU A 422 11.65 -28.65 14.87
CA LEU A 422 12.20 -29.74 14.04
C LEU A 422 12.44 -31.01 14.87
N TRP A 423 13.10 -30.84 16.02
CA TRP A 423 13.40 -31.92 16.95
C TRP A 423 12.13 -32.54 17.56
N LEU A 424 11.15 -31.72 17.96
CA LEU A 424 9.88 -32.21 18.49
C LEU A 424 9.08 -32.97 17.43
N MET A 425 9.04 -32.49 16.18
CA MET A 425 8.35 -33.20 15.09
C MET A 425 9.02 -34.53 14.76
N PHE A 426 10.36 -34.58 14.76
CA PHE A 426 11.10 -35.83 14.55
C PHE A 426 10.89 -36.83 15.69
N ALA A 427 10.88 -36.37 16.94
CA ALA A 427 10.56 -37.23 18.08
C ALA A 427 9.11 -37.74 18.01
N LYS A 428 8.14 -36.86 17.71
CA LYS A 428 6.73 -37.25 17.52
C LYS A 428 6.55 -38.23 16.36
N PHE A 429 7.34 -38.13 15.31
CA PHE A 429 7.37 -39.12 14.22
C PHE A 429 7.79 -40.51 14.73
N GLU A 430 8.88 -40.62 15.48
CA GLU A 430 9.31 -41.92 16.04
C GLU A 430 8.32 -42.48 17.07
N ILE A 431 7.63 -41.61 17.83
CA ILE A 431 6.54 -42.03 18.74
C ILE A 431 5.37 -42.62 17.95
N ARG A 432 4.95 -41.99 16.84
CA ARG A 432 3.90 -42.55 15.97
C ARG A 432 4.31 -43.90 15.36
N ARG A 433 5.61 -44.17 15.25
CA ARG A 433 6.17 -45.46 14.84
C ARG A 433 6.40 -46.44 16.01
N LEU A 434 6.02 -46.06 17.23
CA LEU A 434 6.17 -46.82 18.46
C LEU A 434 7.64 -47.05 18.88
N ASP A 435 8.59 -46.27 18.36
CA ASP A 435 10.01 -46.35 18.74
C ASP A 435 10.36 -45.27 19.79
N LEU A 436 10.01 -45.57 21.03
CA LEU A 436 10.25 -44.68 22.18
C LEU A 436 11.74 -44.49 22.48
N GLN A 437 12.57 -45.49 22.23
CA GLN A 437 14.01 -45.40 22.51
C GLN A 437 14.69 -44.42 21.56
N SER A 438 14.33 -44.46 20.28
CA SER A 438 14.84 -43.50 19.29
C SER A 438 14.31 -42.09 19.58
N ALA A 439 13.03 -41.92 19.92
CA ALA A 439 12.46 -40.63 20.30
C ALA A 439 13.20 -39.99 21.50
N ARG A 440 13.46 -40.77 22.56
CA ARG A 440 14.24 -40.34 23.73
C ARG A 440 15.67 -39.96 23.37
N LYS A 441 16.35 -40.75 22.53
CA LYS A 441 17.70 -40.42 22.05
C LYS A 441 17.70 -39.10 21.28
N ILE A 442 16.72 -38.89 20.40
CA ILE A 442 16.59 -37.65 19.61
C ILE A 442 16.41 -36.44 20.53
N LEU A 443 15.47 -36.50 21.49
CA LEU A 443 15.24 -35.40 22.42
C LEU A 443 16.42 -35.16 23.36
N GLY A 444 17.07 -36.22 23.84
CA GLY A 444 18.30 -36.12 24.63
C GLY A 444 19.45 -35.47 23.84
N THR A 445 19.62 -35.84 22.56
CA THR A 445 20.61 -35.19 21.69
C THR A 445 20.25 -33.74 21.39
N ALA A 446 18.95 -33.42 21.26
CA ALA A 446 18.47 -32.06 21.04
C ALA A 446 18.80 -31.15 22.24
N ILE A 447 18.55 -31.62 23.47
CA ILE A 447 18.89 -30.87 24.70
C ILE A 447 20.40 -30.68 24.83
N GLY A 448 21.18 -31.72 24.54
CA GLY A 448 22.65 -31.65 24.61
C GLY A 448 23.29 -30.72 23.56
N MET A 449 22.68 -30.58 22.38
CA MET A 449 23.16 -29.69 21.32
C MET A 449 22.57 -28.27 21.42
N CYS A 450 21.31 -28.15 21.81
CA CYS A 450 20.52 -26.93 21.83
C CYS A 450 19.57 -26.89 23.05
N PRO A 451 20.04 -26.54 24.25
CA PRO A 451 19.13 -26.42 25.39
C PRO A 451 18.19 -25.23 25.18
N LYS A 452 16.88 -25.50 25.17
CA LYS A 452 15.82 -24.47 25.06
C LYS A 452 14.60 -24.91 25.84
N GLU A 453 13.94 -23.97 26.51
CA GLU A 453 12.70 -24.18 27.28
C GLU A 453 11.64 -25.00 26.53
N ALA A 454 11.39 -24.71 25.25
CA ALA A 454 10.38 -25.43 24.47
C ALA A 454 10.74 -26.93 24.25
N LEU A 455 12.02 -27.29 24.23
CA LEU A 455 12.46 -28.69 24.12
C LEU A 455 12.31 -29.41 25.46
N PHE A 456 12.65 -28.73 26.57
CA PHE A 456 12.41 -29.27 27.91
C PHE A 456 10.92 -29.50 28.15
N LYS A 457 10.06 -28.50 27.90
CA LYS A 457 8.60 -28.63 28.02
C LYS A 457 8.07 -29.79 27.19
N GLY A 458 8.41 -29.84 25.89
CA GLY A 458 7.92 -30.90 25.01
C GLY A 458 8.47 -32.30 25.34
N TYR A 459 9.66 -32.41 25.95
CA TYR A 459 10.18 -33.71 26.40
C TYR A 459 9.56 -34.14 27.73
N ILE A 460 9.35 -33.20 28.66
CA ILE A 460 8.69 -33.46 29.94
C ILE A 460 7.24 -33.87 29.70
N GLU A 461 6.49 -33.13 28.88
CA GLU A 461 5.10 -33.47 28.50
C GLU A 461 5.02 -34.91 27.97
N LEU A 462 5.97 -35.30 27.12
CA LEU A 462 6.06 -36.66 26.59
C LEU A 462 6.33 -37.70 27.68
N GLU A 463 7.27 -37.49 28.59
CA GLU A 463 7.55 -38.47 29.66
C GLU A 463 6.42 -38.53 30.70
N VAL A 464 5.71 -37.42 30.93
CA VAL A 464 4.49 -37.37 31.76
C VAL A 464 3.35 -38.15 31.10
N GLU A 465 3.14 -37.99 29.78
CA GLU A 465 2.18 -38.79 29.01
C GLU A 465 2.50 -40.30 29.07
N LEU A 466 3.78 -40.66 29.08
CA LEU A 466 4.26 -42.03 29.24
C LEU A 466 4.24 -42.52 30.70
N ARG A 467 3.86 -41.68 31.67
CA ARG A 467 3.83 -41.94 33.12
C ARG A 467 5.18 -42.31 33.73
N GLU A 468 6.28 -41.85 33.13
CA GLU A 468 7.65 -42.07 33.60
C GLU A 468 8.12 -40.88 34.45
N PHE A 469 7.51 -40.72 35.62
CA PHE A 469 7.70 -39.55 36.48
C PHE A 469 9.15 -39.38 36.98
N ASP A 470 9.89 -40.47 37.21
CA ASP A 470 11.31 -40.41 37.60
C ASP A 470 12.20 -39.77 36.54
N ARG A 471 11.86 -39.96 35.25
CA ARG A 471 12.54 -39.28 34.15
C ARG A 471 12.11 -37.83 34.04
N ALA A 472 10.82 -37.55 34.22
CA ALA A 472 10.31 -36.18 34.25
C ALA A 472 11.02 -35.35 35.34
N ARG A 473 11.28 -35.92 36.52
CA ARG A 473 12.10 -35.32 37.58
C ARG A 473 13.52 -34.98 37.11
N GLN A 474 14.24 -35.96 36.56
CA GLN A 474 15.60 -35.73 36.03
C GLN A 474 15.63 -34.67 34.92
N LEU A 475 14.54 -34.53 34.15
CA LEU A 475 14.42 -33.51 33.12
C LEU A 475 14.14 -32.13 33.70
N TYR A 476 13.30 -32.02 34.73
CA TYR A 476 13.10 -30.79 35.47
C TYR A 476 14.38 -30.35 36.20
N GLU A 477 15.11 -31.26 36.82
CA GLU A 477 16.42 -30.97 37.43
C GLU A 477 17.40 -30.40 36.39
N LYS A 478 17.55 -31.06 35.24
CA LYS A 478 18.39 -30.56 34.13
C LYS A 478 17.89 -29.25 33.54
N TYR A 479 16.58 -29.02 33.56
CA TYR A 479 15.99 -27.78 33.08
C TYR A 479 16.33 -26.62 34.02
N LEU A 480 16.30 -26.86 35.33
CA LEU A 480 16.68 -25.91 36.37
C LEU A 480 18.20 -25.69 36.45
N GLU A 481 19.02 -26.70 36.13
CA GLU A 481 20.47 -26.55 35.95
C GLU A 481 20.80 -25.61 34.77
N PHE A 482 19.98 -25.65 33.71
CA PHE A 482 20.14 -24.79 32.55
C PHE A 482 19.66 -23.36 32.80
N ASP A 483 18.48 -23.20 33.38
CA ASP A 483 17.88 -21.89 33.66
C ASP A 483 17.20 -21.88 35.05
N SER A 484 18.01 -21.63 36.08
CA SER A 484 17.54 -21.51 37.45
C SER A 484 16.72 -20.23 37.71
N ALA A 485 16.75 -19.27 36.78
CA ALA A 485 16.09 -17.97 36.89
C ALA A 485 14.61 -18.01 36.45
N ASN A 486 14.19 -19.07 35.76
CA ASN A 486 12.84 -19.19 35.23
C ASN A 486 11.85 -19.68 36.30
N ALA A 487 11.03 -18.76 36.83
CA ALA A 487 9.99 -19.07 37.81
C ALA A 487 8.94 -20.08 37.31
N SER A 488 8.61 -20.07 36.00
CA SER A 488 7.63 -21.00 35.44
C SER A 488 8.10 -22.45 35.44
N ALA A 489 9.42 -22.68 35.39
CA ALA A 489 10.02 -24.01 35.50
C ALA A 489 9.84 -24.59 36.90
N TRP A 490 10.10 -23.77 37.92
CA TRP A 490 9.92 -24.11 39.34
C TRP A 490 8.46 -24.42 39.67
N ILE A 491 7.52 -23.58 39.20
CA ILE A 491 6.09 -23.77 39.41
C ILE A 491 5.62 -25.09 38.79
N LYS A 492 5.96 -25.35 37.52
CA LYS A 492 5.54 -26.60 36.84
C LYS A 492 6.16 -27.86 37.44
N PHE A 493 7.37 -27.76 38.00
CA PHE A 493 7.98 -28.88 38.70
C PHE A 493 7.27 -29.16 40.02
N ALA A 494 6.91 -28.11 40.76
CA ALA A 494 6.13 -28.22 41.99
C ALA A 494 4.69 -28.72 41.74
N GLU A 495 4.03 -28.25 40.67
CA GLU A 495 2.72 -28.74 40.22
C GLU A 495 2.76 -30.24 39.90
N LEU A 496 3.82 -30.73 39.23
CA LEU A 496 3.97 -32.16 38.95
C LEU A 496 4.06 -32.99 40.25
N GLU A 497 4.88 -32.57 41.22
CA GLU A 497 5.01 -33.31 42.49
C GLU A 497 3.76 -33.18 43.36
N SER A 498 3.04 -32.05 43.29
CA SER A 498 1.73 -31.88 43.92
C SER A 498 0.70 -32.87 43.34
N GLN A 499 0.66 -33.04 42.02
CA GLN A 499 -0.20 -34.05 41.36
C GLN A 499 0.17 -35.49 41.76
N LEU A 500 1.45 -35.74 42.07
CA LEU A 500 1.94 -37.02 42.57
C LEU A 500 1.75 -37.19 44.09
N GLN A 501 1.16 -36.19 44.76
CA GLN A 501 0.91 -36.15 46.21
C GLN A 501 2.19 -36.23 47.07
N ASP A 502 3.35 -35.83 46.54
CA ASP A 502 4.60 -35.72 47.31
C ASP A 502 4.80 -34.27 47.81
N PHE A 503 3.96 -33.87 48.75
CA PHE A 503 3.90 -32.49 49.26
C PHE A 503 5.18 -32.04 49.97
N ALA A 504 5.91 -32.98 50.59
CA ALA A 504 7.19 -32.68 51.22
C ALA A 504 8.23 -32.27 50.17
N ARG A 505 8.24 -32.94 49.01
CA ARG A 505 9.10 -32.54 47.88
C ARG A 505 8.62 -31.24 47.25
N THR A 506 7.30 -31.04 47.08
CA THR A 506 6.73 -29.79 46.57
C THR A 506 7.19 -28.57 47.37
N ARG A 507 7.10 -28.64 48.71
CA ARG A 507 7.62 -27.61 49.63
C ARG A 507 9.12 -27.41 49.47
N GLY A 508 9.88 -28.50 49.40
CA GLY A 508 11.32 -28.45 49.16
C GLY A 508 11.69 -27.74 47.85
N ILE A 509 10.93 -27.97 46.77
CA ILE A 509 11.12 -27.32 45.46
C ILE A 509 10.82 -25.82 45.56
N PHE A 510 9.71 -25.44 46.18
CA PHE A 510 9.36 -24.02 46.37
C PHE A 510 10.37 -23.27 47.23
N GLU A 511 10.82 -23.85 48.35
CA GLU A 511 11.88 -23.26 49.19
C GLU A 511 13.20 -23.12 48.44
N LEU A 512 13.58 -24.13 47.64
CA LEU A 512 14.76 -24.04 46.79
C LEU A 512 14.62 -22.94 45.76
N GLY A 513 13.47 -22.83 45.08
CA GLY A 513 13.21 -21.77 44.10
C GLY A 513 13.24 -20.37 44.71
N VAL A 514 12.64 -20.19 45.89
CA VAL A 514 12.64 -18.92 46.63
C VAL A 514 14.03 -18.52 47.14
N SER A 515 14.91 -19.50 47.42
CA SER A 515 16.27 -19.25 47.88
C SER A 515 17.24 -18.77 46.79
N GLN A 516 16.89 -18.88 45.50
CA GLN A 516 17.76 -18.47 44.38
C GLN A 516 17.69 -16.96 44.12
N SER A 517 18.82 -16.32 43.74
CA SER A 517 18.98 -14.85 43.75
C SER A 517 19.09 -14.15 42.37
N PRO A 518 18.77 -14.78 41.24
CA PRO A 518 18.21 -14.01 40.14
C PRO A 518 16.97 -14.72 39.56
N LEU A 519 15.81 -14.55 40.17
CA LEU A 519 14.53 -14.97 39.57
C LEU A 519 14.02 -13.86 38.63
N SER A 520 13.59 -14.22 37.42
CA SER A 520 13.05 -13.24 36.45
C SER A 520 11.73 -12.63 36.89
N MET A 521 10.89 -13.40 37.59
CA MET A 521 9.62 -12.97 38.18
C MET A 521 9.44 -13.67 39.55
N PRO A 522 10.08 -13.15 40.62
CA PRO A 522 9.99 -13.75 41.94
C PRO A 522 8.55 -13.78 42.48
N GLU A 523 7.75 -12.76 42.16
CA GLU A 523 6.38 -12.58 42.66
C GLU A 523 5.45 -13.73 42.29
N LEU A 524 5.60 -14.28 41.08
CA LEU A 524 4.78 -15.41 40.61
C LEU A 524 5.09 -16.69 41.39
N LEU A 525 6.37 -16.93 41.73
CA LEU A 525 6.75 -18.09 42.51
C LEU A 525 6.26 -17.98 43.96
N TRP A 526 6.39 -16.79 44.55
CA TRP A 526 5.87 -16.51 45.90
C TRP A 526 4.35 -16.70 45.98
N LYS A 527 3.62 -16.17 45.00
CA LYS A 527 2.17 -16.37 44.92
C LYS A 527 1.83 -17.86 44.78
N ALA A 528 2.46 -18.58 43.85
CA ALA A 528 2.19 -20.01 43.66
C ALA A 528 2.51 -20.86 44.90
N TYR A 529 3.54 -20.50 45.67
CA TYR A 529 3.85 -21.20 46.92
C TYR A 529 2.82 -20.91 48.01
N ILE A 530 2.36 -19.66 48.11
CA ILE A 530 1.30 -19.26 49.03
C ILE A 530 -0.03 -19.92 48.66
N ASP A 531 -0.41 -19.89 47.39
CA ASP A 531 -1.62 -20.54 46.86
C ASP A 531 -1.58 -22.06 47.14
N PHE A 532 -0.41 -22.70 47.01
CA PHE A 532 -0.23 -24.11 47.37
C PHE A 532 -0.48 -24.40 48.86
N GLU A 533 0.05 -23.58 49.79
CA GLU A 533 -0.21 -23.78 51.21
C GLU A 533 -1.67 -23.42 51.61
N ILE A 534 -2.32 -22.52 50.85
CA ILE A 534 -3.75 -22.22 50.96
C ILE A 534 -4.59 -23.44 50.57
N GLU A 535 -4.26 -24.09 49.45
CA GLU A 535 -4.96 -25.30 48.97
C GLU A 535 -4.83 -26.47 49.94
N GLU A 536 -3.66 -26.63 50.58
CA GLU A 536 -3.43 -27.68 51.59
C GLU A 536 -4.05 -27.35 52.98
N GLY A 537 -4.45 -26.10 53.21
CA GLY A 537 -5.12 -25.65 54.44
C GLY A 537 -4.17 -25.27 55.58
N GLU A 538 -2.86 -25.16 55.34
CA GLU A 538 -1.84 -24.88 56.37
C GLU A 538 -1.69 -23.37 56.62
N ARG A 539 -2.64 -22.81 57.37
CA ARG A 539 -2.72 -21.35 57.64
C ARG A 539 -1.48 -20.78 58.32
N GLU A 540 -0.82 -21.53 59.21
CA GLU A 540 0.40 -21.09 59.91
C GLU A 540 1.62 -20.99 58.98
N ALA A 541 1.74 -21.91 58.01
CA ALA A 541 2.81 -21.89 57.03
C ALA A 541 2.64 -20.71 56.05
N ALA A 542 1.41 -20.51 55.55
CA ALA A 542 1.09 -19.38 54.69
C ALA A 542 1.37 -18.03 55.36
N ARG A 543 1.07 -17.87 56.66
CA ARG A 543 1.47 -16.69 57.45
C ARG A 543 2.98 -16.47 57.45
N ALA A 544 3.76 -17.51 57.74
CA ALA A 544 5.21 -17.41 57.77
C ALA A 544 5.78 -16.99 56.40
N LEU A 545 5.16 -17.44 55.30
CA LEU A 545 5.53 -17.03 53.94
C LEU A 545 5.18 -15.56 53.67
N TYR A 546 3.99 -15.10 54.06
CA TYR A 546 3.62 -13.70 53.97
C TYR A 546 4.54 -12.81 54.80
N GLU A 547 4.88 -13.18 56.03
CA GLU A 547 5.81 -12.42 56.87
C GLU A 547 7.22 -12.34 56.26
N ARG A 548 7.69 -13.44 55.65
CA ARG A 548 8.98 -13.46 54.93
C ARG A 548 8.94 -12.58 53.68
N LEU A 549 7.83 -12.59 52.94
CA LEU A 549 7.64 -11.74 51.76
C LEU A 549 7.55 -10.25 52.12
N ILE A 550 6.88 -9.92 53.23
CA ILE A 550 6.81 -8.56 53.79
C ILE A 550 8.21 -8.08 54.19
N ALA A 551 9.03 -8.93 54.81
CA ALA A 551 10.40 -8.59 55.17
C ALA A 551 11.30 -8.31 53.95
N LEU A 552 10.99 -8.90 52.79
CA LEU A 552 11.76 -8.75 51.56
C LEU A 552 11.32 -7.54 50.72
N SER A 553 10.02 -7.39 50.45
CA SER A 553 9.48 -6.38 49.54
C SER A 553 8.79 -5.21 50.24
N GLY A 554 8.07 -5.48 51.33
CA GLY A 554 7.33 -4.48 52.11
C GLY A 554 6.30 -3.66 51.32
N HIS A 555 5.85 -4.16 50.17
CA HIS A 555 4.94 -3.46 49.24
C HIS A 555 3.47 -3.61 49.66
N VAL A 556 2.64 -2.59 49.41
CA VAL A 556 1.21 -2.54 49.83
C VAL A 556 0.39 -3.74 49.37
N LYS A 557 0.61 -4.19 48.13
CA LYS A 557 -0.13 -5.34 47.57
C LYS A 557 0.05 -6.62 48.40
N VAL A 558 1.24 -6.82 48.97
CA VAL A 558 1.53 -7.99 49.83
C VAL A 558 0.80 -7.86 51.17
N TRP A 559 0.74 -6.65 51.72
CA TRP A 559 -0.03 -6.36 52.93
C TRP A 559 -1.53 -6.57 52.73
N ILE A 560 -2.06 -6.14 51.58
CA ILE A 560 -3.46 -6.34 51.19
C ILE A 560 -3.76 -7.84 51.04
N SER A 561 -2.92 -8.58 50.30
CA SER A 561 -3.13 -10.02 50.11
C SER A 561 -3.04 -10.80 51.43
N TYR A 562 -2.13 -10.41 52.33
CA TYR A 562 -2.02 -11.05 53.65
C TYR A 562 -3.26 -10.80 54.51
N ALA A 563 -3.81 -9.57 54.48
CA ALA A 563 -5.01 -9.23 55.24
C ALA A 563 -6.28 -9.90 54.67
N MET A 564 -6.41 -9.99 53.34
CA MET A 564 -7.50 -10.71 52.69
C MET A 564 -7.42 -12.22 52.95
N PHE A 565 -6.22 -12.80 52.91
CA PHE A 565 -6.00 -14.21 53.23
C PHE A 565 -6.46 -14.60 54.64
N GLU A 566 -6.19 -13.78 55.67
CA GLU A 566 -6.65 -14.08 57.03
C GLU A 566 -8.18 -13.99 57.19
N ALA A 567 -8.84 -13.28 56.27
CA ALA A 567 -10.30 -13.15 56.25
C ALA A 567 -11.00 -14.27 55.48
N GLU A 568 -10.32 -14.90 54.52
CA GLU A 568 -10.89 -16.00 53.72
C GLU A 568 -11.02 -17.29 54.55
N ALA A 569 -12.15 -17.99 54.38
CA ALA A 569 -12.38 -19.29 54.98
C ALA A 569 -11.50 -20.35 54.29
N MET A 570 -10.80 -21.16 55.09
CA MET A 570 -9.84 -22.14 54.58
C MET A 570 -10.33 -23.56 54.80
N PRO A 571 -10.07 -24.50 53.88
CA PRO A 571 -10.29 -25.92 54.12
C PRO A 571 -9.48 -26.43 55.32
N VAL A 572 -10.05 -27.32 56.14
CA VAL A 572 -9.32 -27.96 57.25
C VAL A 572 -8.05 -28.65 56.74
N PRO A 573 -6.90 -28.56 57.45
CA PRO A 573 -5.68 -29.27 57.13
C PRO A 573 -5.93 -30.74 56.84
N ARG A 574 -5.37 -31.25 55.75
CA ARG A 574 -5.67 -32.60 55.25
C ARG A 574 -5.36 -33.72 56.28
N ALA A 575 -4.42 -33.49 57.19
CA ALA A 575 -4.07 -34.40 58.29
C ALA A 575 -5.19 -34.60 59.34
N GLN A 576 -6.21 -33.75 59.34
CA GLN A 576 -7.38 -33.80 60.23
C GLN A 576 -8.67 -34.16 59.49
N ARG A 577 -8.60 -34.47 58.18
CA ARG A 577 -9.73 -34.99 57.42
C ARG A 577 -9.82 -36.49 57.64
N ASP A 578 -10.93 -36.97 58.19
CA ASP A 578 -11.17 -38.40 58.35
C ASP A 578 -11.21 -39.08 56.95
N GLU A 579 -10.53 -40.21 56.79
CA GLU A 579 -10.40 -40.94 55.51
C GLU A 579 -11.74 -41.56 55.01
N GLU A 580 -12.83 -41.49 55.79
CA GLU A 580 -14.07 -42.23 55.50
C GLU A 580 -15.15 -41.42 54.74
N ASP A 581 -14.99 -40.11 54.51
CA ASP A 581 -16.01 -39.30 53.83
C ASP A 581 -15.46 -38.58 52.57
N GLU A 582 -15.26 -39.33 51.47
CA GLU A 582 -14.87 -38.76 50.16
C GLU A 582 -16.02 -37.99 49.44
N GLU A 583 -17.25 -38.01 49.98
CA GLU A 583 -18.44 -37.36 49.40
C GLU A 583 -19.06 -36.23 50.25
N ALA A 584 -18.51 -35.90 51.43
CA ALA A 584 -19.00 -34.80 52.26
C ALA A 584 -18.25 -33.49 52.00
N GLU A 585 -18.96 -32.36 52.02
CA GLU A 585 -18.39 -31.01 51.89
C GLU A 585 -17.20 -30.84 52.85
N VAL A 586 -16.03 -30.50 52.30
CA VAL A 586 -14.80 -30.32 53.09
C VAL A 586 -15.10 -29.29 54.19
N PRO A 587 -14.93 -29.62 55.48
CA PRO A 587 -15.17 -28.67 56.54
C PRO A 587 -14.26 -27.45 56.36
N MET A 588 -14.87 -26.27 56.30
CA MET A 588 -14.20 -24.98 56.17
C MET A 588 -14.03 -24.38 57.57
N VAL A 589 -12.82 -23.92 57.90
CA VAL A 589 -12.57 -23.11 59.10
C VAL A 589 -12.79 -21.64 58.73
N GLU A 590 -13.72 -20.98 59.42
CA GLU A 590 -14.01 -19.56 59.22
C GLU A 590 -12.74 -18.70 59.40
N GLY A 591 -12.62 -17.64 58.60
CA GLY A 591 -11.52 -16.68 58.66
C GLY A 591 -11.59 -15.80 59.91
N ASP A 592 -10.43 -15.40 60.43
CA ASP A 592 -10.34 -14.56 61.62
C ASP A 592 -10.33 -13.07 61.21
N ALA A 593 -11.52 -12.47 61.07
CA ALA A 593 -11.66 -11.05 60.69
C ALA A 593 -10.89 -10.09 61.63
N ASN A 594 -10.71 -10.47 62.91
CA ASN A 594 -9.95 -9.67 63.87
C ASN A 594 -8.43 -9.69 63.61
N VAL A 595 -7.90 -10.79 63.08
CA VAL A 595 -6.47 -10.90 62.71
C VAL A 595 -6.23 -10.11 61.43
N ALA A 596 -7.12 -10.20 60.45
CA ALA A 596 -7.09 -9.36 59.24
C ALA A 596 -7.03 -7.85 59.58
N ARG A 597 -7.85 -7.39 60.54
CA ARG A 597 -7.80 -6.00 61.06
C ARG A 597 -6.46 -5.62 61.68
N GLN A 598 -5.84 -6.53 62.43
CA GLN A 598 -4.52 -6.29 63.03
C GLN A 598 -3.44 -6.19 61.94
N VAL A 599 -3.55 -6.97 60.87
CA VAL A 599 -2.65 -6.89 59.70
C VAL A 599 -2.82 -5.54 59.00
N PHE A 600 -4.05 -5.09 58.73
CA PHE A 600 -4.30 -3.76 58.15
C PHE A 600 -3.72 -2.63 59.01
N GLN A 601 -3.88 -2.70 60.34
CA GLN A 601 -3.29 -1.73 61.26
C GLN A 601 -1.76 -1.75 61.27
N ARG A 602 -1.16 -2.94 61.17
CA ARG A 602 0.31 -3.11 61.10
C ARG A 602 0.85 -2.56 59.78
N ALA A 603 0.16 -2.84 58.67
CA ALA A 603 0.47 -2.30 57.35
C ALA A 603 0.38 -0.77 57.32
N TYR A 604 -0.66 -0.19 57.92
CA TYR A 604 -0.83 1.27 58.00
C TYR A 604 0.31 1.93 58.78
N LYS A 605 0.78 1.32 59.86
CA LYS A 605 1.94 1.81 60.63
C LYS A 605 3.25 1.70 59.84
N ASP A 606 3.50 0.58 59.18
CA ASP A 606 4.73 0.38 58.38
C ASP A 606 4.80 1.36 57.20
N LEU A 607 3.69 1.58 56.48
CA LEU A 607 3.58 2.59 55.43
C LEU A 607 3.65 4.02 56.00
N LYS A 608 3.22 4.21 57.25
CA LYS A 608 3.38 5.47 57.96
C LYS A 608 4.84 5.79 58.24
N ASP A 609 5.58 4.84 58.77
CA ASP A 609 6.99 4.99 59.10
C ASP A 609 7.86 5.18 57.84
N LYS A 610 7.47 4.58 56.71
CA LYS A 610 8.13 4.76 55.40
C LYS A 610 7.77 6.06 54.67
N GLY A 611 6.74 6.79 55.11
CA GLY A 611 6.31 8.05 54.50
C GLY A 611 5.62 7.91 53.13
N LEU A 612 5.18 6.70 52.75
CA LEU A 612 4.57 6.40 51.46
C LEU A 612 3.07 6.75 51.47
N LYS A 613 2.74 7.99 51.10
CA LYS A 613 1.38 8.55 51.22
C LYS A 613 0.37 7.93 50.25
N SER A 614 0.70 7.77 48.97
CA SER A 614 -0.18 7.20 47.94
C SER A 614 -0.55 5.74 48.23
N GLU A 615 0.45 4.97 48.61
CA GLU A 615 0.36 3.57 49.03
C GLU A 615 -0.52 3.39 50.28
N ARG A 616 -0.49 4.35 51.21
CA ARG A 616 -1.38 4.38 52.38
C ARG A 616 -2.84 4.59 51.99
N VAL A 617 -3.13 5.38 50.95
CA VAL A 617 -4.50 5.57 50.45
C VAL A 617 -5.04 4.28 49.86
N ALA A 618 -4.26 3.61 49.01
CA ALA A 618 -4.66 2.34 48.42
C ALA A 618 -4.95 1.27 49.49
N LEU A 619 -4.17 1.22 50.56
CA LEU A 619 -4.43 0.33 51.71
C LEU A 619 -5.75 0.68 52.41
N LEU A 620 -6.03 1.98 52.63
CA LEU A 620 -7.24 2.44 53.31
C LEU A 620 -8.51 2.22 52.49
N GLU A 621 -8.45 2.37 51.17
CA GLU A 621 -9.57 2.07 50.27
C GLU A 621 -9.95 0.59 50.36
N VAL A 622 -8.96 -0.30 50.32
CA VAL A 622 -9.19 -1.74 50.45
C VAL A 622 -9.65 -2.12 51.86
N TRP A 623 -9.08 -1.52 52.90
CA TRP A 623 -9.54 -1.73 54.28
C TRP A 623 -10.99 -1.25 54.46
N LYS A 624 -11.39 -0.16 53.79
CA LYS A 624 -12.78 0.30 53.80
C LYS A 624 -13.71 -0.74 53.18
N THR A 625 -13.37 -1.25 52.00
CA THR A 625 -14.18 -2.32 51.35
C THR A 625 -14.27 -3.58 52.20
N PHE A 626 -13.21 -3.92 52.94
CA PHE A 626 -13.20 -5.03 53.86
C PHE A 626 -14.11 -4.83 55.09
N GLU A 627 -14.14 -3.62 55.68
CA GLU A 627 -15.04 -3.33 56.81
C GLU A 627 -16.50 -3.16 56.36
N GLU A 628 -16.73 -2.79 55.09
CA GLU A 628 -18.07 -2.79 54.49
C GLU A 628 -18.63 -4.21 54.36
N SER A 629 -17.78 -5.22 54.08
CA SER A 629 -18.20 -6.62 53.97
C SER A 629 -18.22 -7.38 55.30
N ASN A 630 -17.26 -7.12 56.21
CA ASN A 630 -17.02 -7.92 57.43
C ASN A 630 -17.17 -7.13 58.75
N GLY A 631 -17.48 -5.82 58.68
CA GLY A 631 -17.40 -4.90 59.82
C GLY A 631 -18.73 -4.30 60.29
N THR A 632 -18.62 -3.48 61.34
CA THR A 632 -19.75 -2.69 61.85
C THR A 632 -19.72 -1.28 61.28
N ALA A 633 -20.86 -0.59 61.22
CA ALA A 633 -20.95 0.79 60.71
C ALA A 633 -19.99 1.76 61.43
N ASP A 634 -19.69 1.50 62.70
CA ASP A 634 -18.72 2.28 63.49
C ASP A 634 -17.27 2.04 63.05
N ASP A 635 -16.93 0.85 62.57
CA ASP A 635 -15.60 0.51 62.09
C ASP A 635 -15.33 1.10 60.69
N VAL A 636 -16.34 1.08 59.81
CA VAL A 636 -16.31 1.80 58.52
C VAL A 636 -16.10 3.29 58.73
N ALA A 637 -16.81 3.89 59.70
CA ALA A 637 -16.66 5.31 60.03
C ALA A 637 -15.26 5.65 60.56
N LYS A 638 -14.62 4.74 61.31
CA LYS A 638 -13.22 4.91 61.77
C LYS A 638 -12.25 4.91 60.59
N VAL A 639 -12.38 3.96 59.66
CA VAL A 639 -11.51 3.88 58.46
C VAL A 639 -11.72 5.10 57.56
N GLN A 640 -12.97 5.52 57.35
CA GLN A 640 -13.29 6.72 56.59
C GLN A 640 -12.71 7.99 57.23
N GLY A 641 -12.63 8.05 58.56
CA GLY A 641 -11.97 9.13 59.29
C GLY A 641 -10.44 9.17 59.15
N MET A 642 -9.81 8.09 58.71
CA MET A 642 -8.37 8.00 58.47
C MET A 642 -7.96 8.38 57.03
N MET A 643 -8.91 8.58 56.12
CA MET A 643 -8.66 9.00 54.74
C MET A 643 -7.97 10.38 54.68
N PRO A 644 -7.03 10.58 53.75
CA PRO A 644 -6.31 11.85 53.66
C PRO A 644 -7.21 12.97 53.13
N ILE A 645 -6.91 14.17 53.59
CA ILE A 645 -7.47 15.41 53.09
C ILE A 645 -6.41 16.03 52.18
N VAL A 646 -6.77 16.30 50.92
CA VAL A 646 -5.89 17.00 50.00
C VAL A 646 -5.88 18.47 50.41
N SER A 647 -4.73 18.97 50.86
CA SER A 647 -4.56 20.36 51.30
C SER A 647 -3.55 21.10 50.42
N LYS A 648 -3.79 22.39 50.21
CA LYS A 648 -2.89 23.26 49.42
C LYS A 648 -1.81 23.83 50.33
N ARG A 649 -0.55 23.52 50.07
CA ARG A 649 0.58 24.08 50.83
C ARG A 649 1.37 25.04 49.94
N ARG A 650 1.52 26.28 50.40
CA ARG A 650 2.39 27.28 49.76
C ARG A 650 3.72 27.28 50.47
N HIS A 651 4.78 26.98 49.76
CA HIS A 651 6.14 27.15 50.27
C HIS A 651 6.94 28.01 49.31
N VAL A 652 7.97 28.67 49.83
CA VAL A 652 8.85 29.52 49.04
C VAL A 652 10.11 28.72 48.78
N ASP A 653 10.41 28.43 47.52
CA ASP A 653 11.61 27.71 47.14
C ASP A 653 12.85 28.51 47.55
N ALA A 654 13.76 27.86 48.29
CA ALA A 654 14.92 28.52 48.89
C ALA A 654 15.94 29.03 47.85
N GLU A 655 15.94 28.49 46.63
CA GLU A 655 16.87 28.88 45.56
C GLU A 655 16.28 29.91 44.58
N THR A 656 14.97 29.91 44.34
CA THR A 656 14.32 30.78 43.34
C THR A 656 13.50 31.92 43.96
N GLY A 657 13.20 31.85 45.27
CA GLY A 657 12.41 32.86 45.98
C GLY A 657 10.96 32.97 45.49
N GLN A 658 10.51 32.06 44.64
CA GLN A 658 9.13 32.00 44.15
C GLN A 658 8.27 31.13 45.06
N THR A 659 7.01 31.54 45.23
CA THR A 659 6.01 30.75 45.96
C THR A 659 5.52 29.62 45.06
N VAL A 660 5.94 28.39 45.35
CA VAL A 660 5.48 27.19 44.67
C VAL A 660 4.28 26.63 45.44
N GLU A 661 3.19 26.36 44.70
CA GLU A 661 1.95 25.80 45.23
C GLU A 661 1.94 24.28 45.03
N ASP A 662 2.14 23.52 46.11
CA ASP A 662 2.11 22.07 46.06
C ASP A 662 0.82 21.52 46.67
N TRP A 663 0.29 20.48 46.05
CA TRP A 663 -0.82 19.68 46.58
C TRP A 663 -0.24 18.61 47.50
N ASP A 664 -0.48 18.72 48.80
CA ASP A 664 0.01 17.75 49.79
C ASP A 664 -1.15 16.92 50.34
N MET A 665 -0.99 15.59 50.36
CA MET A 665 -1.93 14.67 50.99
C MET A 665 -1.68 14.70 52.49
N VAL A 666 -2.68 15.16 53.26
CA VAL A 666 -2.57 15.31 54.70
C VAL A 666 -3.46 14.30 55.39
N PHE A 667 -2.84 13.36 56.10
CA PHE A 667 -3.57 12.40 56.93
C PHE A 667 -3.94 13.05 58.27
N ALA A 668 -5.17 12.83 58.72
CA ALA A 668 -5.69 13.39 59.97
C ALA A 668 -4.85 13.00 61.20
N ASP A 669 -4.17 11.86 61.15
CA ASP A 669 -3.27 11.38 62.21
C ASP A 669 -1.92 12.12 62.23
N ASP A 670 -1.37 12.47 61.06
CA ASP A 670 -0.09 13.15 60.93
C ASP A 670 -0.20 14.62 61.41
N GLU A 671 -1.36 15.26 61.22
CA GLU A 671 -1.64 16.60 61.78
C GLU A 671 -1.87 16.62 63.30
N ARG A 672 -2.48 15.56 63.85
CA ARG A 672 -2.71 15.45 65.30
C ARG A 672 -1.40 15.37 66.09
N GLU A 673 -0.40 14.68 65.54
CA GLU A 673 0.93 14.56 66.13
C GLU A 673 1.79 15.82 65.87
N ALA A 674 1.63 16.48 64.72
CA ALA A 674 2.41 17.66 64.37
C ALA A 674 1.93 18.96 65.06
N ASN A 675 0.62 19.18 65.24
CA ASN A 675 0.06 20.35 65.92
C ASN A 675 -1.40 20.14 66.41
N PRO A 676 -1.65 19.91 67.71
CA PRO A 676 -3.01 19.68 68.25
C PRO A 676 -3.97 20.87 68.07
N THR A 677 -3.43 22.09 68.00
CA THR A 677 -4.19 23.35 67.94
C THR A 677 -4.66 23.71 66.52
N SER A 678 -3.87 23.39 65.48
CA SER A 678 -4.27 23.59 64.09
C SER A 678 -5.32 22.56 63.65
N PHE A 679 -5.21 21.32 64.13
CA PHE A 679 -6.21 20.27 63.87
C PHE A 679 -7.58 20.63 64.46
N ALA A 680 -7.64 21.18 65.67
CA ALA A 680 -8.88 21.66 66.26
C ALA A 680 -9.48 22.84 65.46
N PHE A 681 -8.64 23.72 64.91
CA PHE A 681 -9.07 24.83 64.07
C PHE A 681 -9.60 24.37 62.71
N LEU A 682 -8.91 23.46 62.04
CA LEU A 682 -9.35 22.83 60.77
C LEU A 682 -10.62 22.01 60.97
N ARG A 683 -10.70 21.21 62.05
CA ARG A 683 -11.92 20.47 62.40
C ARG A 683 -13.08 21.41 62.72
N ASN A 684 -12.83 22.53 63.41
CA ASN A 684 -13.85 23.54 63.68
C ASN A 684 -14.24 24.32 62.43
N ALA A 685 -13.32 24.56 61.49
CA ALA A 685 -13.61 25.18 60.18
C ALA A 685 -14.42 24.23 59.29
N HIS A 686 -14.15 22.92 59.34
CA HIS A 686 -14.94 21.90 58.64
C HIS A 686 -16.28 21.65 59.33
N LEU A 687 -16.35 21.66 60.66
CA LEU A 687 -17.61 21.65 61.41
C LEU A 687 -18.40 22.93 61.16
N TRP A 688 -17.75 24.06 60.90
CA TRP A 688 -18.39 25.31 60.50
C TRP A 688 -18.88 25.25 59.05
N LYS A 689 -18.11 24.69 58.11
CA LYS A 689 -18.52 24.45 56.71
C LYS A 689 -19.63 23.41 56.60
N ASN A 690 -19.55 22.31 57.37
CA ASN A 690 -20.59 21.30 57.50
C ASN A 690 -21.79 21.82 58.30
N ALA A 691 -21.59 22.73 59.25
CA ALA A 691 -22.68 23.46 59.91
C ALA A 691 -23.30 24.51 58.97
N GLN A 692 -22.55 25.06 58.01
CA GLN A 692 -23.09 25.88 56.92
C GLN A 692 -23.93 25.02 55.97
N ALA A 693 -23.45 23.82 55.64
CA ALA A 693 -24.20 22.82 54.88
C ALA A 693 -25.43 22.28 55.66
N LYS A 694 -25.37 22.20 57.01
CA LYS A 694 -26.48 21.77 57.88
C LYS A 694 -27.45 22.89 58.29
N ALA A 695 -27.00 24.15 58.39
CA ALA A 695 -27.85 25.33 58.64
C ALA A 695 -28.52 25.84 57.36
N GLY A 696 -28.05 25.38 56.20
CA GLY A 696 -28.82 25.34 54.95
C GLY A 696 -29.70 24.09 54.81
N GLY A 697 -29.96 23.32 55.89
CA GLY A 697 -30.86 22.16 55.87
C GLY A 697 -32.33 22.59 55.95
N GLY A 698 -33.32 21.88 55.41
CA GLY A 698 -33.45 20.56 54.79
C GLY A 698 -34.84 20.54 54.12
N LEU A 699 -35.32 19.53 53.42
CA LEU A 699 -35.27 18.08 53.62
C LEU A 699 -34.75 17.42 52.33
N SER A 700 -33.88 16.41 52.28
CA SER A 700 -33.57 15.24 53.13
C SER A 700 -34.53 14.05 53.00
N GLY A 701 -33.94 12.92 52.60
CA GLY A 701 -34.41 11.56 52.86
C GLY A 701 -34.82 10.90 51.55
N PHE A 702 -34.28 9.75 51.14
CA PHE A 702 -33.92 8.52 51.85
C PHE A 702 -33.47 7.62 50.66
N THR A 703 -32.44 6.77 50.63
CA THR A 703 -31.83 5.88 51.62
C THR A 703 -30.67 5.20 50.90
N ALA A 704 -29.56 4.99 51.60
CA ALA A 704 -28.63 3.92 51.26
C ALA A 704 -29.37 2.58 51.40
N ALA A 705 -29.66 1.93 50.27
CA ALA A 705 -29.93 0.52 50.19
C ALA A 705 -28.73 -0.13 49.49
N SER A 706 -28.10 -1.03 50.22
CA SER A 706 -27.28 -2.15 49.75
C SER A 706 -27.62 -2.64 48.34
N MET A 707 -26.60 -2.81 47.50
CA MET A 707 -26.50 -3.85 46.46
C MET A 707 -25.02 -3.90 46.00
N ASP A 708 -24.19 -4.81 46.51
CA ASP A 708 -23.93 -6.08 45.80
C ASP A 708 -25.16 -6.74 45.15
N ASP A 709 -24.89 -7.29 43.97
CA ASP A 709 -25.78 -8.01 43.05
C ASP A 709 -26.63 -7.16 42.09
N ALA A 710 -26.00 -6.70 40.99
CA ALA A 710 -26.54 -6.78 39.63
C ALA A 710 -25.55 -6.27 38.54
N GLU A 711 -24.39 -6.92 38.41
CA GLU A 711 -23.64 -6.91 37.13
C GLU A 711 -23.46 -8.37 36.66
N SER A 712 -24.58 -9.03 36.41
CA SER A 712 -24.69 -10.06 35.38
C SER A 712 -25.69 -9.56 34.34
N ASP A 713 -25.26 -9.54 33.08
CA ASP A 713 -26.06 -9.30 31.86
C ASP A 713 -26.03 -7.90 31.22
N VAL A 714 -24.83 -7.34 30.94
CA VAL A 714 -24.56 -6.64 29.65
C VAL A 714 -23.09 -6.80 29.22
N ALA A 715 -22.56 -8.03 29.29
CA ALA A 715 -21.23 -8.33 28.74
C ALA A 715 -21.34 -8.60 27.23
N SER A 716 -21.12 -7.57 26.40
CA SER A 716 -20.53 -7.74 25.05
C SER A 716 -20.15 -6.44 24.29
N SER A 717 -20.11 -5.23 24.88
CA SER A 717 -19.66 -4.04 24.11
C SER A 717 -18.91 -2.90 24.81
N ASN A 718 -18.58 -2.98 26.11
CA ASN A 718 -17.96 -1.86 26.86
C ASN A 718 -16.42 -1.95 27.07
N GLY A 719 -15.73 -2.89 26.43
CA GLY A 719 -14.27 -3.04 26.57
C GLY A 719 -13.50 -1.82 26.04
N ASP A 720 -13.86 -1.39 24.83
CA ASP A 720 -13.14 -0.36 24.06
C ASP A 720 -13.21 1.03 24.73
N GLU A 721 -14.33 1.36 25.38
CA GLU A 721 -14.51 2.64 26.09
C GLU A 721 -13.57 2.78 27.30
N SER A 722 -13.23 1.66 27.95
CA SER A 722 -12.34 1.64 29.11
C SER A 722 -10.87 1.81 28.75
N GLU A 723 -10.48 1.39 27.54
CA GLU A 723 -9.10 1.38 27.05
C GLU A 723 -8.70 2.75 26.49
N ILE A 724 -9.59 3.39 25.72
CA ILE A 724 -9.45 4.78 25.24
C ILE A 724 -9.20 5.73 26.42
N LEU A 725 -9.98 5.61 27.50
CA LEU A 725 -9.84 6.46 28.68
C LEU A 725 -8.50 6.25 29.42
N ARG A 726 -7.93 5.04 29.40
CA ARG A 726 -6.60 4.77 29.97
C ARG A 726 -5.49 5.47 29.18
N ILE A 727 -5.56 5.41 27.86
CA ILE A 727 -4.55 6.03 26.97
C ILE A 727 -4.62 7.55 27.03
N VAL A 728 -5.83 8.13 27.02
CA VAL A 728 -6.03 9.57 27.20
C VAL A 728 -5.41 10.03 28.53
N LYS A 729 -5.67 9.29 29.62
CA LYS A 729 -5.12 9.61 30.93
C LYS A 729 -3.58 9.54 30.95
N LYS A 730 -2.98 8.51 30.35
CA LYS A 730 -1.52 8.38 30.20
C LYS A 730 -0.90 9.59 29.48
N ARG A 731 -1.51 10.06 28.37
CA ARG A 731 -1.05 11.26 27.64
C ARG A 731 -1.22 12.56 28.43
N VAL A 732 -2.27 12.67 29.22
CA VAL A 732 -2.48 13.79 30.15
C VAL A 732 -1.41 13.80 31.25
N ASP A 733 -1.07 12.64 31.80
CA ASP A 733 -0.02 12.47 32.80
C ASP A 733 1.39 12.77 32.22
N GLU A 734 1.66 12.35 30.98
CA GLU A 734 2.88 12.70 30.24
C GLU A 734 3.01 14.21 30.00
N ARG A 735 1.92 14.89 29.64
CA ARG A 735 1.89 16.37 29.53
C ARG A 735 2.18 17.03 30.87
N ALA A 736 1.60 16.54 31.97
CA ALA A 736 1.87 17.06 33.31
C ALA A 736 3.35 16.92 33.69
N LEU A 737 3.96 15.78 33.36
CA LEU A 737 5.39 15.54 33.54
C LEU A 737 6.24 16.50 32.68
N LEU A 738 5.94 16.66 31.40
CA LEU A 738 6.65 17.59 30.50
C LEU A 738 6.53 19.04 30.96
N THR A 739 5.40 19.41 31.54
CA THR A 739 5.17 20.74 32.11
C THR A 739 6.06 20.97 33.34
N SER A 740 6.22 19.95 34.20
CA SER A 740 7.08 20.02 35.39
C SER A 740 8.58 20.11 35.08
N GLN A 741 9.01 19.65 33.90
CA GLN A 741 10.42 19.59 33.49
C GLN A 741 10.90 20.82 32.71
N LEU A 742 10.04 21.81 32.46
CA LEU A 742 10.41 23.07 31.82
C LEU A 742 11.19 23.98 32.78
N SER A 743 12.41 24.38 32.39
CA SER A 743 13.18 25.39 33.12
C SER A 743 12.69 26.81 32.82
N GLU A 744 12.79 27.75 33.78
CA GLU A 744 12.35 29.14 33.62
C GLU A 744 13.05 29.91 32.47
N SER A 745 14.19 29.41 31.98
CA SER A 745 15.09 30.15 31.07
C SER A 745 14.80 29.98 29.57
N MET A 746 13.88 29.08 29.17
CA MET A 746 13.27 29.00 27.83
C MET A 746 14.21 29.19 26.61
N SER A 747 15.46 28.71 26.68
CA SER A 747 16.50 29.05 25.67
C SER A 747 17.28 27.88 25.09
N THR A 748 17.07 26.65 25.58
CA THR A 748 17.73 25.47 25.01
C THR A 748 16.95 24.91 23.81
N PRO A 749 17.62 24.40 22.76
CA PRO A 749 16.96 23.66 21.68
C PRO A 749 16.06 22.50 22.14
N GLU A 750 16.35 21.87 23.28
CA GLU A 750 15.50 20.83 23.87
C GLU A 750 14.18 21.41 24.44
N ASP A 751 14.22 22.57 25.08
CA ASP A 751 13.01 23.24 25.59
C ASP A 751 12.08 23.69 24.45
N ILE A 752 12.64 24.06 23.30
CA ILE A 752 11.84 24.37 22.09
C ILE A 752 11.11 23.12 21.58
N THR A 753 11.72 21.93 21.69
CA THR A 753 11.05 20.67 21.33
C THR A 753 9.98 20.27 22.33
N ARG A 754 10.23 20.44 23.64
CA ARG A 754 9.26 20.17 24.71
C ARG A 754 8.05 21.12 24.64
N LEU A 755 8.27 22.40 24.33
CA LEU A 755 7.18 23.38 24.11
C LEU A 755 6.29 23.03 22.93
N LYS A 756 6.84 22.47 21.85
CA LYS A 756 6.05 21.97 20.73
C LYS A 756 5.18 20.78 21.13
N GLN A 757 5.74 19.82 21.86
CA GLN A 757 5.00 18.66 22.38
C GLN A 757 3.90 19.06 23.38
N LEU A 758 4.15 20.09 24.21
CA LEU A 758 3.13 20.65 25.09
C LEU A 758 2.01 21.36 24.33
N LYS A 759 2.34 22.03 23.23
CA LYS A 759 1.30 22.65 22.38
C LYS A 759 0.48 21.60 21.63
N GLU A 760 1.10 20.51 21.20
CA GLU A 760 0.43 19.41 20.50
C GLU A 760 -0.52 18.62 21.43
N SER A 761 -0.23 18.54 22.73
CA SER A 761 -1.06 17.84 23.74
C SER A 761 -2.18 18.70 24.36
N GLU A 762 -2.30 19.98 23.98
CA GLU A 762 -3.28 20.92 24.55
C GLU A 762 -4.74 20.53 24.30
N PRO A 763 -5.12 20.06 23.09
CA PRO A 763 -6.49 19.63 22.81
C PRO A 763 -6.91 18.41 23.64
N ILE A 764 -5.97 17.52 23.99
CA ILE A 764 -6.23 16.33 24.82
C ILE A 764 -6.60 16.77 26.24
N GLN A 765 -5.86 17.75 26.78
CA GLN A 765 -6.11 18.27 28.12
C GLN A 765 -7.48 18.96 28.21
N GLU A 766 -7.82 19.80 27.23
CA GLU A 766 -9.11 20.49 27.22
C GLU A 766 -10.29 19.50 27.14
N ALA A 767 -10.17 18.46 26.30
CA ALA A 767 -11.19 17.42 26.20
C ALA A 767 -11.28 16.57 27.49
N TRP A 768 -10.16 16.31 28.15
CA TRP A 768 -10.13 15.62 29.44
C TRP A 768 -10.78 16.45 30.56
N ASP A 769 -10.51 17.75 30.62
CA ASP A 769 -11.12 18.65 31.60
C ASP A 769 -12.62 18.80 31.38
N GLU A 770 -13.07 18.80 30.12
CA GLU A 770 -14.49 18.80 29.75
C GLU A 770 -15.18 17.48 30.14
N TRP A 771 -14.53 16.34 29.89
CA TRP A 771 -15.00 15.02 30.33
C TRP A 771 -15.07 14.91 31.85
N ALA A 772 -14.05 15.39 32.57
CA ALA A 772 -14.02 15.38 34.03
C ALA A 772 -15.17 16.23 34.62
N LYS A 773 -15.40 17.44 34.07
CA LYS A 773 -16.50 18.32 34.49
C LYS A 773 -17.88 17.74 34.17
N THR A 774 -18.06 17.18 32.98
CA THR A 774 -19.35 16.56 32.60
C THR A 774 -19.63 15.29 33.39
N ARG A 775 -18.60 14.51 33.73
CA ARG A 775 -18.71 13.36 34.64
C ARG A 775 -19.07 13.77 36.05
N GLU A 776 -18.46 14.84 36.57
CA GLU A 776 -18.80 15.41 37.88
C GLU A 776 -20.24 15.93 37.90
N ALA A 777 -20.66 16.68 36.86
CA ALA A 777 -22.04 17.13 36.70
C ALA A 777 -23.04 15.96 36.56
N LEU A 778 -22.66 14.86 35.90
CA LEU A 778 -23.49 13.66 35.82
C LEU A 778 -23.64 13.01 37.20
N HIS A 779 -22.56 12.91 37.97
CA HIS A 779 -22.60 12.39 39.34
C HIS A 779 -23.45 13.26 40.27
N GLU A 780 -23.40 14.59 40.12
CA GLU A 780 -24.26 15.52 40.85
C GLU A 780 -25.75 15.39 40.45
N THR A 781 -26.04 15.24 39.16
CA THR A 781 -27.43 15.05 38.66
C THR A 781 -28.00 13.66 38.99
N THR A 782 -27.17 12.62 39.11
CA THR A 782 -27.61 11.31 39.62
C THR A 782 -28.12 11.37 41.05
N ALA A 783 -27.54 12.20 41.90
CA ALA A 783 -28.02 12.39 43.27
C ALA A 783 -29.38 13.14 43.31
N LEU A 784 -29.69 13.94 42.29
CA LEU A 784 -30.95 14.70 42.17
C LEU A 784 -32.11 13.88 41.60
N LEU A 785 -31.84 12.72 40.99
CA LEU A 785 -32.85 11.77 40.47
C LEU A 785 -33.65 11.06 41.57
N GLU A 786 -33.14 11.05 42.81
CA GLU A 786 -33.80 10.48 43.99
C GLU A 786 -34.91 11.39 44.55
N ASP A 787 -34.92 12.69 44.21
CA ASP A 787 -35.89 13.66 44.73
C ASP A 787 -37.18 13.75 43.86
N PRO A 788 -38.38 13.40 44.40
CA PRO A 788 -39.63 13.30 43.62
C PRO A 788 -40.09 14.58 42.92
N GLU A 789 -39.71 15.78 43.41
CA GLU A 789 -40.11 17.06 42.79
C GLU A 789 -39.20 17.47 41.62
N LEU A 790 -37.93 17.07 41.63
CA LEU A 790 -36.92 17.46 40.62
C LEU A 790 -36.66 16.38 39.56
N LYS A 791 -37.21 15.18 39.77
CA LYS A 791 -36.98 13.98 38.95
C LYS A 791 -37.17 14.16 37.44
N SER A 792 -38.18 14.93 37.01
CA SER A 792 -38.42 15.12 35.57
C SER A 792 -37.30 15.93 34.90
N MET A 793 -36.86 17.03 35.53
CA MET A 793 -35.76 17.85 35.02
C MET A 793 -34.42 17.11 35.13
N ALA A 794 -34.16 16.45 36.26
CA ALA A 794 -32.94 15.67 36.47
C ALA A 794 -32.82 14.48 35.50
N SER A 795 -33.94 13.88 35.07
CA SER A 795 -33.93 12.82 34.06
C SER A 795 -33.54 13.32 32.66
N GLU A 796 -34.01 14.51 32.27
CA GLU A 796 -33.65 15.14 31.00
C GLU A 796 -32.17 15.55 31.01
N ASP A 797 -31.71 16.17 32.10
CA ASP A 797 -30.30 16.56 32.28
C ASP A 797 -29.37 15.34 32.32
N TYR A 798 -29.77 14.25 32.99
CA TYR A 798 -29.01 13.00 33.01
C TYR A 798 -28.86 12.40 31.61
N THR A 799 -29.94 12.39 30.81
CA THR A 799 -29.85 11.90 29.42
C THR A 799 -28.95 12.78 28.55
N MET A 800 -28.99 14.11 28.73
CA MET A 800 -28.11 15.03 28.01
C MET A 800 -26.63 14.85 28.43
N LEU A 801 -26.34 14.78 29.74
CA LEU A 801 -25.00 14.61 30.27
C LEU A 801 -24.42 13.23 29.92
N SER A 802 -25.24 12.17 29.94
CA SER A 802 -24.83 10.83 29.52
C SER A 802 -24.51 10.78 28.02
N ASN A 803 -25.34 11.39 27.17
CA ASN A 803 -25.10 11.48 25.74
C ASN A 803 -23.82 12.28 25.43
N THR A 804 -23.59 13.40 26.12
CA THR A 804 -22.37 14.19 25.94
C THR A 804 -21.11 13.45 26.38
N LEU A 805 -21.14 12.69 27.49
CA LEU A 805 -20.03 11.81 27.87
C LEU A 805 -19.78 10.71 26.84
N GLN A 806 -20.84 10.06 26.35
CA GLN A 806 -20.72 9.06 25.30
C GLN A 806 -20.16 9.67 24.00
N GLU A 807 -20.56 10.90 23.65
CA GLU A 807 -20.07 11.61 22.48
C GLU A 807 -18.58 11.98 22.64
N LEU A 808 -18.16 12.44 23.83
CA LEU A 808 -16.75 12.71 24.16
C LEU A 808 -15.89 11.45 24.02
N VAL A 809 -16.38 10.30 24.51
CA VAL A 809 -15.65 9.02 24.45
C VAL A 809 -15.62 8.42 23.06
N LYS A 810 -16.75 8.42 22.34
CA LYS A 810 -16.86 7.77 21.03
C LYS A 810 -16.32 8.58 19.86
N THR A 811 -16.35 9.91 19.96
CA THR A 811 -15.99 10.76 18.81
C THR A 811 -14.81 11.67 19.10
N ARG A 812 -14.82 12.37 20.24
CA ARG A 812 -13.83 13.42 20.50
C ARG A 812 -12.47 12.86 20.92
N PHE A 813 -12.41 11.90 21.85
CA PHE A 813 -11.15 11.30 22.26
C PHE A 813 -10.44 10.57 21.11
N PRO A 814 -11.10 9.70 20.32
CA PRO A 814 -10.48 9.05 19.16
C PRO A 814 -9.90 10.05 18.15
N ALA A 815 -10.65 11.12 17.83
CA ALA A 815 -10.20 12.14 16.88
C ALA A 815 -8.95 12.92 17.34
N ILE A 816 -8.75 13.08 18.65
CA ILE A 816 -7.56 13.76 19.20
C ILE A 816 -6.41 12.77 19.41
N LEU A 817 -6.70 11.50 19.72
CA LEU A 817 -5.70 10.46 19.94
C LEU A 817 -4.95 10.09 18.65
N VAL A 818 -5.62 10.13 17.51
CA VAL A 818 -4.98 9.90 16.21
C VAL A 818 -4.12 11.12 15.85
N PRO A 819 -2.79 11.00 15.74
CA PRO A 819 -1.94 12.13 15.41
C PRO A 819 -2.30 12.69 14.03
N PRO A 820 -2.24 14.03 13.84
CA PRO A 820 -2.52 14.62 12.54
C PRO A 820 -1.56 14.04 11.49
N SER A 821 -2.11 13.70 10.33
CA SER A 821 -1.35 13.14 9.22
C SER A 821 -0.18 14.06 8.86
N ARG A 822 1.03 13.49 8.77
CA ARG A 822 2.25 14.22 8.34
C ARG A 822 2.11 14.87 6.97
N THR A 823 1.08 14.49 6.23
CA THR A 823 0.77 14.87 4.86
C THR A 823 -0.38 15.89 4.76
N ALA A 824 -0.93 16.37 5.90
CA ALA A 824 -2.06 17.30 5.96
C ALA A 824 -1.84 18.65 5.26
N HIS A 825 -0.59 19.06 5.08
CA HIS A 825 -0.23 20.30 4.39
C HIS A 825 0.03 20.11 2.89
N LEU A 826 0.07 18.86 2.41
CA LEU A 826 0.49 18.55 1.04
C LEU A 826 -0.65 18.70 0.03
N SER A 827 -0.30 19.26 -1.12
CA SER A 827 -1.15 19.30 -2.31
C SER A 827 -1.08 17.96 -3.06
N ALA A 828 -2.01 17.71 -3.98
CA ALA A 828 -2.09 16.44 -4.70
C ALA A 828 -1.83 16.61 -6.20
N LEU A 829 -1.16 15.63 -6.80
CA LEU A 829 -1.09 15.44 -8.24
C LEU A 829 -1.83 14.14 -8.59
N MET A 830 -2.87 14.24 -9.41
CA MET A 830 -3.72 13.12 -9.77
C MET A 830 -3.56 12.79 -11.25
N GLU A 831 -3.10 11.57 -11.55
CA GLU A 831 -3.03 11.02 -12.90
C GLU A 831 -4.19 10.05 -13.13
N LEU A 832 -4.98 10.27 -14.18
CA LEU A 832 -6.04 9.37 -14.62
C LEU A 832 -5.63 8.72 -15.95
N LYS A 833 -5.80 7.40 -16.08
CA LYS A 833 -5.51 6.65 -17.30
C LYS A 833 -6.61 5.67 -17.65
N SER A 834 -6.98 5.61 -18.92
CA SER A 834 -7.96 4.66 -19.43
C SER A 834 -7.41 3.23 -19.34
N GLY A 835 -8.19 2.32 -18.75
CA GLY A 835 -7.85 0.93 -18.59
C GLY A 835 -8.48 0.04 -19.67
N VAL A 836 -8.98 -1.12 -19.27
CA VAL A 836 -9.62 -2.09 -20.17
C VAL A 836 -11.04 -1.61 -20.48
N GLY A 837 -11.38 -1.41 -21.77
CA GLY A 837 -12.72 -0.97 -22.18
C GLY A 837 -12.77 -0.10 -23.45
N GLY A 838 -11.63 0.24 -24.05
CA GLY A 838 -11.58 0.94 -25.33
C GLY A 838 -12.14 2.37 -25.27
N SER A 839 -13.01 2.72 -26.22
CA SER A 839 -13.67 4.03 -26.30
C SER A 839 -14.49 4.35 -25.04
N GLU A 840 -15.15 3.35 -24.46
CA GLU A 840 -15.97 3.55 -23.26
C GLU A 840 -15.15 3.88 -22.01
N ALA A 841 -13.97 3.25 -21.86
CA ALA A 841 -13.05 3.60 -20.78
C ALA A 841 -12.56 5.06 -20.91
N SER A 842 -12.37 5.53 -22.14
CA SER A 842 -11.93 6.91 -22.41
C SER A 842 -13.05 7.93 -22.13
N LEU A 843 -14.31 7.59 -22.45
CA LEU A 843 -15.46 8.42 -22.10
C LEU A 843 -15.65 8.50 -20.59
N PHE A 844 -15.57 7.35 -19.89
CA PHE A 844 -15.69 7.30 -18.44
C PHE A 844 -14.56 8.07 -17.74
N LEU A 845 -13.34 8.04 -18.26
CA LEU A 845 -12.23 8.86 -17.74
C LEU A 845 -12.55 10.36 -17.82
N GLY A 846 -13.13 10.83 -18.93
CA GLY A 846 -13.55 12.22 -19.09
C GLY A 846 -14.65 12.62 -18.09
N GLU A 847 -15.55 11.71 -17.74
CA GLU A 847 -16.57 11.93 -16.70
C GLU A 847 -15.96 11.97 -15.30
N MET A 848 -15.03 11.06 -14.99
CA MET A 848 -14.30 11.06 -13.72
C MET A 848 -13.45 12.32 -13.55
N LEU A 849 -12.79 12.79 -14.62
CA LEU A 849 -12.04 14.04 -14.60
C LEU A 849 -12.95 15.21 -14.19
N ARG A 850 -14.16 15.30 -14.76
CA ARG A 850 -15.14 16.33 -14.39
C ARG A 850 -15.61 16.17 -12.94
N MET A 851 -15.86 14.94 -12.49
CA MET A 851 -16.26 14.61 -11.13
C MET A 851 -15.21 15.13 -10.12
N TYR A 852 -13.92 14.84 -10.34
CA TYR A 852 -12.86 15.30 -9.44
C TYR A 852 -12.62 16.81 -9.50
N LEU A 853 -12.75 17.44 -10.67
CA LEU A 853 -12.69 18.90 -10.77
C LEU A 853 -13.80 19.58 -9.98
N ARG A 854 -15.01 19.00 -9.95
CA ARG A 854 -16.13 19.48 -9.14
C ARG A 854 -15.90 19.23 -7.64
N LEU A 855 -15.38 18.06 -7.27
CA LEU A 855 -14.97 17.79 -5.88
C LEU A 855 -13.94 18.82 -5.40
N ALA A 856 -12.94 19.14 -6.22
CA ALA A 856 -11.95 20.16 -5.86
C ALA A 856 -12.61 21.55 -5.68
N GLN A 857 -13.61 21.89 -6.50
CA GLN A 857 -14.36 23.14 -6.35
C GLN A 857 -15.19 23.17 -5.07
N SER A 858 -15.87 22.08 -4.71
CA SER A 858 -16.68 22.01 -3.47
C SER A 858 -15.79 22.10 -2.22
N GLN A 859 -14.60 21.49 -2.26
CA GLN A 859 -13.58 21.56 -1.20
C GLN A 859 -12.75 22.86 -1.21
N ARG A 860 -13.05 23.81 -2.12
CA ARG A 860 -12.30 25.08 -2.30
C ARG A 860 -10.82 24.88 -2.65
N TRP A 861 -10.42 23.74 -3.18
CA TRP A 861 -9.09 23.52 -3.73
C TRP A 861 -8.96 24.12 -5.14
N LYS A 862 -7.78 24.65 -5.45
CA LYS A 862 -7.46 25.11 -6.81
C LYS A 862 -7.01 23.92 -7.64
N ALA A 863 -7.88 23.41 -8.49
CA ALA A 863 -7.53 22.37 -9.46
C ALA A 863 -7.18 22.96 -10.83
N SER A 864 -6.05 22.54 -11.40
CA SER A 864 -5.59 22.86 -12.76
C SER A 864 -5.23 21.59 -13.53
N VAL A 865 -5.76 21.44 -14.74
CA VAL A 865 -5.39 20.34 -15.63
C VAL A 865 -4.04 20.66 -16.28
N VAL A 866 -3.03 19.83 -16.01
CA VAL A 866 -1.64 20.01 -16.49
C VAL A 866 -1.48 19.45 -17.91
N SER A 867 -2.04 18.28 -18.16
CA SER A 867 -2.02 17.64 -19.47
C SER A 867 -3.26 16.79 -19.67
N GLU A 868 -3.86 16.86 -20.85
CA GLU A 868 -5.04 16.09 -21.23
C GLU A 868 -4.86 15.60 -22.67
N SER A 869 -4.94 14.29 -22.91
CA SER A 869 -4.97 13.73 -24.27
C SER A 869 -6.39 13.34 -24.65
N ALA A 870 -7.08 14.21 -25.37
CA ALA A 870 -8.40 13.95 -25.92
C ALA A 870 -8.35 13.03 -27.17
N LEU A 871 -9.43 12.28 -27.41
CA LEU A 871 -9.62 11.45 -28.59
C LEU A 871 -10.68 12.06 -29.53
N ASP A 872 -10.50 11.91 -30.85
CA ASP A 872 -11.38 12.48 -31.89
C ASP A 872 -12.85 12.01 -31.81
N GLY A 873 -13.11 10.87 -31.16
CA GLY A 873 -14.46 10.29 -30.97
C GLY A 873 -15.17 10.70 -29.68
N GLY A 874 -14.62 11.64 -28.91
CA GLY A 874 -15.07 11.99 -27.56
C GLY A 874 -14.47 11.06 -26.50
N GLY A 875 -13.98 11.65 -25.41
CA GLY A 875 -13.30 10.94 -24.32
C GLY A 875 -11.83 11.32 -24.18
N VAL A 876 -11.24 10.93 -23.05
CA VAL A 876 -9.88 11.30 -22.64
C VAL A 876 -9.08 10.02 -22.40
N ARG A 877 -7.91 9.91 -23.03
CA ARG A 877 -7.04 8.72 -22.89
C ARG A 877 -6.29 8.75 -21.56
N ASP A 878 -5.70 9.89 -21.25
CA ASP A 878 -4.97 10.20 -20.03
C ASP A 878 -5.10 11.68 -19.68
N ALA A 879 -5.16 11.95 -18.37
CA ALA A 879 -5.22 13.30 -17.83
C ALA A 879 -4.36 13.41 -16.57
N VAL A 880 -3.71 14.55 -16.39
CA VAL A 880 -2.97 14.89 -15.16
C VAL A 880 -3.56 16.17 -14.61
N VAL A 881 -3.99 16.12 -13.35
CA VAL A 881 -4.63 17.23 -12.64
C VAL A 881 -3.80 17.55 -11.41
N GLU A 882 -3.44 18.82 -11.28
CA GLU A 882 -2.80 19.36 -10.09
C GLU A 882 -3.89 19.97 -9.20
N VAL A 883 -3.97 19.53 -7.95
CA VAL A 883 -4.95 20.00 -6.96
C VAL A 883 -4.19 20.65 -5.81
N ARG A 884 -4.21 21.98 -5.78
CA ARG A 884 -3.56 22.79 -4.76
C ARG A 884 -4.52 23.16 -3.64
N GLY A 885 -4.15 22.78 -2.42
CA GLY A 885 -4.89 23.13 -1.22
C GLY A 885 -4.43 22.30 -0.01
N PRO A 886 -4.62 22.83 1.21
CA PRO A 886 -4.33 22.08 2.43
C PRO A 886 -5.23 20.83 2.49
N GLY A 887 -4.66 19.69 2.88
CA GLY A 887 -5.35 18.41 3.02
C GLY A 887 -5.74 17.73 1.70
N ALA A 888 -5.39 18.29 0.54
CA ALA A 888 -5.81 17.75 -0.75
C ALA A 888 -5.25 16.34 -1.00
N TYR A 889 -3.99 16.09 -0.64
CA TYR A 889 -3.41 14.75 -0.78
C TYR A 889 -4.05 13.73 0.15
N ASP A 890 -4.33 14.09 1.40
CA ASP A 890 -4.89 13.16 2.39
C ASP A 890 -6.30 12.71 2.06
N ALA A 891 -7.10 13.59 1.47
CA ALA A 891 -8.42 13.23 0.97
C ALA A 891 -8.34 12.37 -0.31
N LEU A 892 -7.49 12.75 -1.26
CA LEU A 892 -7.45 12.11 -2.58
C LEU A 892 -6.60 10.84 -2.62
N ARG A 893 -5.70 10.58 -1.67
CA ARG A 893 -4.83 9.38 -1.68
C ARG A 893 -5.63 8.08 -1.76
N PHE A 894 -6.82 8.05 -1.17
CA PHE A 894 -7.71 6.89 -1.20
C PHE A 894 -8.43 6.70 -2.55
N GLU A 895 -8.28 7.62 -3.49
CA GLU A 895 -8.76 7.46 -4.86
C GLU A 895 -7.73 6.74 -5.74
N SER A 896 -6.54 6.43 -5.23
CA SER A 896 -5.54 5.66 -5.97
C SER A 896 -5.99 4.19 -6.13
N GLY A 897 -6.19 3.74 -7.37
CA GLY A 897 -6.59 2.38 -7.71
C GLY A 897 -7.41 2.27 -9.00
N VAL A 898 -8.04 1.11 -9.23
CA VAL A 898 -8.86 0.85 -10.43
C VAL A 898 -10.35 1.11 -10.15
N HIS A 899 -10.93 2.02 -10.91
CA HIS A 899 -12.36 2.34 -10.91
C HIS A 899 -13.05 1.64 -12.08
N ARG A 900 -14.10 0.87 -11.79
CA ARG A 900 -14.84 0.08 -12.78
C ARG A 900 -16.21 0.68 -13.05
N VAL A 901 -16.58 0.85 -14.31
CA VAL A 901 -17.94 1.24 -14.72
C VAL A 901 -18.68 0.06 -15.36
N GLN A 902 -19.97 -0.07 -15.05
CA GLN A 902 -20.91 -1.01 -15.65
C GLN A 902 -22.09 -0.23 -16.22
N ARG A 903 -22.13 -0.06 -17.55
CA ARG A 903 -23.24 0.62 -18.23
C ARG A 903 -23.33 0.21 -19.69
N VAL A 904 -24.46 0.53 -20.33
CA VAL A 904 -24.58 0.46 -21.79
C VAL A 904 -23.75 1.60 -22.38
N PRO A 905 -22.71 1.33 -23.18
CA PRO A 905 -21.90 2.39 -23.78
C PRO A 905 -22.73 3.34 -24.62
N ALA A 906 -22.41 4.63 -24.58
CA ALA A 906 -23.04 5.61 -25.47
C ALA A 906 -22.74 5.34 -26.96
N THR A 907 -21.71 4.53 -27.23
CA THR A 907 -21.25 4.15 -28.57
C THR A 907 -21.92 2.88 -29.12
N GLU A 908 -22.77 2.20 -28.34
CA GLU A 908 -23.32 0.88 -28.70
C GLU A 908 -24.85 0.89 -28.84
N GLN A 909 -25.36 0.44 -29.99
CA GLN A 909 -26.81 0.39 -30.29
C GLN A 909 -27.51 -0.83 -29.67
N SER A 910 -26.76 -1.85 -29.21
CA SER A 910 -27.31 -3.17 -28.84
C SER A 910 -27.84 -3.26 -27.39
N GLY A 911 -27.75 -2.20 -26.59
CA GLY A 911 -28.28 -2.20 -25.21
C GLY A 911 -27.54 -3.13 -24.22
N ARG A 912 -26.37 -3.68 -24.58
CA ARG A 912 -25.60 -4.58 -23.73
C ARG A 912 -24.79 -3.80 -22.70
N VAL A 913 -24.79 -4.26 -21.45
CA VAL A 913 -23.95 -3.66 -20.40
C VAL A 913 -22.50 -4.07 -20.60
N HIS A 914 -21.62 -3.08 -20.77
CA HIS A 914 -20.18 -3.25 -20.84
C HIS A 914 -19.51 -2.96 -19.50
N THR A 915 -18.33 -3.53 -19.32
CA THR A 915 -17.51 -3.37 -18.12
C THR A 915 -16.17 -2.77 -18.53
N SER A 916 -15.95 -1.52 -18.11
CA SER A 916 -14.76 -0.74 -18.44
C SER A 916 -14.04 -0.28 -17.17
N THR A 917 -12.73 -0.04 -17.24
CA THR A 917 -11.91 0.39 -16.10
C THR A 917 -11.12 1.66 -16.39
N VAL A 918 -10.87 2.44 -15.34
CA VAL A 918 -9.99 3.63 -15.31
C VAL A 918 -9.05 3.47 -14.12
N ALA A 919 -7.76 3.67 -14.32
CA ALA A 919 -6.78 3.69 -13.25
C ALA A 919 -6.54 5.14 -12.81
N VAL A 920 -6.59 5.38 -11.51
CA VAL A 920 -6.31 6.67 -10.89
C VAL A 920 -5.08 6.49 -9.99
N VAL A 921 -4.14 7.42 -10.07
CA VAL A 921 -2.95 7.46 -9.21
C VAL A 921 -2.86 8.85 -8.61
N VAL A 922 -2.70 8.92 -7.29
CA VAL A 922 -2.57 10.19 -6.56
C VAL A 922 -1.20 10.23 -5.89
N LEU A 923 -0.45 11.29 -6.18
CA LEU A 923 0.89 11.54 -5.67
C LEU A 923 0.93 12.82 -4.84
N PRO A 924 1.78 12.90 -3.81
CA PRO A 924 1.96 14.14 -3.07
C PRO A 924 2.75 15.13 -3.92
N LEU A 925 2.28 16.37 -3.97
CA LEU A 925 2.96 17.49 -4.59
C LEU A 925 3.64 18.32 -3.49
N MET A 926 4.98 18.31 -3.48
CA MET A 926 5.77 19.26 -2.70
C MET A 926 5.91 20.56 -3.50
N GLU A 927 5.71 21.70 -2.85
CA GLU A 927 6.08 22.98 -3.46
C GLU A 927 7.59 23.00 -3.69
N GLU A 928 8.02 23.43 -4.87
CA GLU A 928 9.45 23.62 -5.18
C GLU A 928 10.01 24.70 -4.25
N ALA A 929 10.57 24.27 -3.11
CA ALA A 929 11.47 25.13 -2.35
C ALA A 929 12.64 25.49 -3.26
N ASP A 930 12.90 26.79 -3.42
CA ASP A 930 13.98 27.37 -4.20
C ASP A 930 15.30 26.60 -4.00
N ALA A 931 15.61 25.69 -4.92
CA ALA A 931 16.83 24.89 -4.88
C ALA A 931 18.04 25.79 -5.14
N GLN A 932 18.60 26.34 -4.06
CA GLN A 932 19.90 27.00 -4.07
C GLN A 932 20.96 26.00 -4.53
N GLN A 933 21.86 26.44 -5.44
CA GLN A 933 22.92 25.62 -6.02
C GLN A 933 23.92 25.02 -4.99
N GLU A 934 23.86 25.44 -3.73
CA GLU A 934 24.79 25.04 -2.66
C GLU A 934 24.51 23.66 -2.04
N GLU A 935 23.34 23.05 -2.26
CA GLU A 935 23.00 21.73 -1.69
C GLU A 935 23.34 20.52 -2.58
N LEU A 936 23.90 20.72 -3.79
CA LEU A 936 24.04 19.62 -4.75
C LEU A 936 25.26 18.71 -4.50
N TYR A 937 26.32 19.24 -3.88
CA TYR A 937 27.51 18.49 -3.45
C TYR A 937 28.31 19.31 -2.42
N SER A 938 28.90 18.66 -1.41
CA SER A 938 29.90 19.31 -0.54
C SER A 938 31.25 19.36 -1.26
N MET A 939 32.08 20.39 -1.00
CA MET A 939 33.44 20.45 -1.56
C MET A 939 34.32 19.28 -1.11
N ASP A 940 33.99 18.66 0.03
CA ASP A 940 34.68 17.48 0.56
C ASP A 940 34.38 16.21 -0.24
N ASP A 941 33.26 16.18 -0.96
CA ASP A 941 32.81 15.03 -1.77
C ASP A 941 33.47 14.99 -3.16
N VAL A 942 34.25 16.00 -3.54
CA VAL A 942 34.86 16.13 -4.87
C VAL A 942 36.37 15.91 -4.81
N LYS A 943 36.82 14.76 -5.30
CA LYS A 943 38.25 14.45 -5.44
C LYS A 943 38.81 15.10 -6.71
N ILE A 944 39.83 15.94 -6.54
CA ILE A 944 40.57 16.59 -7.63
C ILE A 944 41.86 15.80 -7.87
N GLU A 945 41.89 14.93 -8.87
CA GLU A 945 43.04 14.05 -9.14
C GLU A 945 44.14 14.74 -9.95
N SER A 946 43.77 15.72 -10.78
CA SER A 946 44.69 16.59 -11.51
C SER A 946 43.97 17.88 -11.91
N ALA A 947 44.71 18.90 -12.37
CA ALA A 947 44.23 20.24 -12.72
C ALA A 947 42.97 20.34 -13.61
N VAL A 948 42.53 19.23 -14.18
CA VAL A 948 41.50 19.14 -15.21
C VAL A 948 40.52 17.97 -14.98
N ARG A 949 40.73 17.08 -13.99
CA ARG A 949 39.86 15.92 -13.71
C ARG A 949 39.23 16.02 -12.33
N LEU A 950 37.90 16.05 -12.29
CA LEU A 950 37.06 16.07 -11.08
C LEU A 950 36.29 14.75 -10.96
N THR A 951 36.20 14.21 -9.76
CA THR A 951 35.41 13.01 -9.46
C THR A 951 34.53 13.27 -8.23
N HIS A 952 33.22 13.14 -8.36
CA HIS A 952 32.31 13.17 -7.20
C HIS A 952 32.29 11.77 -6.56
N ILE A 953 32.78 11.66 -5.33
CA ILE A 953 33.04 10.39 -4.64
C ILE A 953 31.74 9.61 -4.38
N PRO A 954 30.63 10.22 -3.88
CA PRO A 954 29.39 9.48 -3.60
C PRO A 954 28.69 8.93 -4.85
N THR A 955 28.82 9.57 -6.01
CA THR A 955 28.13 9.15 -7.25
C THR A 955 29.06 8.50 -8.28
N GLY A 956 30.37 8.55 -8.09
CA GLY A 956 31.37 8.05 -9.04
C GLY A 956 31.48 8.84 -10.34
N VAL A 957 30.81 10.00 -10.48
CA VAL A 957 30.78 10.78 -11.72
C VAL A 957 32.12 11.50 -11.92
N THR A 958 32.83 11.14 -12.98
CA THR A 958 34.09 11.77 -13.38
C THR A 958 33.88 12.75 -14.54
N VAL A 959 34.46 13.95 -14.44
CA VAL A 959 34.46 14.97 -15.49
C VAL A 959 35.91 15.38 -15.78
N ALA A 960 36.29 15.41 -17.06
CA ALA A 960 37.61 15.86 -17.52
C ALA A 960 37.45 16.89 -18.64
N MET A 961 38.24 17.98 -18.63
CA MET A 961 38.06 19.14 -19.53
C MET A 961 39.36 19.72 -20.11
N GLN A 962 39.69 19.45 -21.38
CA GLN A 962 40.98 19.85 -21.99
C GLN A 962 40.92 21.03 -22.99
N ASP A 963 39.77 21.68 -23.19
CA ASP A 963 39.58 22.52 -24.39
C ASP A 963 40.21 23.92 -24.33
N GLU A 964 40.40 24.55 -23.17
CA GLU A 964 40.90 25.94 -23.10
C GLU A 964 42.35 26.06 -22.63
N ARG A 965 43.04 27.11 -23.08
CA ARG A 965 44.44 27.41 -22.68
C ARG A 965 44.59 27.81 -21.20
N SER A 966 43.49 28.17 -20.51
CA SER A 966 43.50 28.64 -19.11
C SER A 966 42.99 27.57 -18.13
N GLN A 967 43.85 27.20 -17.18
CA GLN A 967 43.54 26.21 -16.14
C GLN A 967 42.35 26.62 -15.26
N HIS A 968 42.22 27.90 -14.92
CA HIS A 968 41.11 28.40 -14.10
C HIS A 968 39.76 28.33 -14.82
N GLN A 969 39.75 28.54 -16.15
CA GLN A 969 38.53 28.42 -16.94
C GLN A 969 38.13 26.95 -17.13
N ASN A 970 39.09 26.06 -17.41
CA ASN A 970 38.84 24.62 -17.46
C ASN A 970 38.30 24.08 -16.13
N LYS A 971 38.85 24.54 -14.99
CA LYS A 971 38.34 24.16 -13.66
C LYS A 971 36.90 24.63 -13.46
N ARG A 972 36.57 25.90 -13.77
CA ARG A 972 35.19 26.42 -13.66
C ARG A 972 34.20 25.66 -14.55
N ARG A 973 34.57 25.36 -15.80
CA ARG A 973 33.74 24.55 -16.70
C ARG A 973 33.59 23.12 -16.24
N ALA A 974 34.65 22.49 -15.74
CA ALA A 974 34.59 21.14 -15.20
C ALA A 974 33.62 21.07 -14.00
N PHE A 975 33.62 22.07 -13.11
CA PHE A 975 32.64 22.16 -12.02
C PHE A 975 31.21 22.43 -12.52
N GLN A 976 31.03 23.26 -13.54
CA GLN A 976 29.70 23.48 -14.16
C GLN A 976 29.15 22.21 -14.81
N ILE A 977 30.00 21.45 -15.51
CA ILE A 977 29.61 20.17 -16.13
C ILE A 977 29.38 19.09 -15.06
N LEU A 978 30.16 19.09 -13.99
CA LEU A 978 29.94 18.21 -12.84
C LEU A 978 28.59 18.52 -12.19
N ALA A 979 28.30 19.79 -11.94
CA ALA A 979 27.02 20.24 -11.39
C ALA A 979 25.85 19.88 -12.32
N SER A 980 25.97 20.08 -13.63
CA SER A 980 24.93 19.71 -14.60
C SER A 980 24.70 18.20 -14.64
N ARG A 981 25.77 17.39 -14.59
CA ARG A 981 25.67 15.91 -14.55
C ARG A 981 25.11 15.39 -13.23
N LEU A 982 25.44 16.03 -12.11
CA LEU A 982 24.87 15.69 -10.81
C LEU A 982 23.39 16.08 -10.74
N MET A 983 23.01 17.22 -11.32
CA MET A 983 21.62 17.66 -11.43
C MET A 983 20.80 16.72 -12.33
N GLU A 984 21.36 16.32 -13.47
CA GLU A 984 20.78 15.31 -14.35
C GLU A 984 20.63 13.96 -13.65
N ALA A 985 21.64 13.52 -12.89
CA ALA A 985 21.57 12.27 -12.12
C ALA A 985 20.52 12.35 -10.98
N LYS A 986 20.40 13.49 -10.30
CA LYS A 986 19.38 13.74 -9.27
C LYS A 986 17.98 13.71 -9.89
N LEU A 987 17.78 14.41 -11.01
CA LEU A 987 16.52 14.41 -11.77
C LEU A 987 16.17 13.01 -12.27
N ILE A 988 17.13 12.24 -12.79
CA ILE A 988 16.89 10.86 -13.24
C ILE A 988 16.51 9.96 -12.05
N ARG A 989 17.16 10.11 -10.89
CA ARG A 989 16.79 9.37 -9.66
C ARG A 989 15.40 9.74 -9.17
N GLU A 990 15.09 11.03 -9.05
CA GLU A 990 13.75 11.50 -8.66
C GLU A 990 12.68 11.01 -9.65
N MET A 991 12.97 11.03 -10.95
CA MET A 991 12.08 10.45 -11.96
C MET A 991 11.95 8.93 -11.81
N ALA A 992 13.03 8.21 -11.47
CA ALA A 992 13.01 6.77 -11.25
C ALA A 992 12.24 6.38 -9.98
N GLU A 993 12.44 7.11 -8.89
CA GLU A 993 11.70 6.98 -7.63
C GLU A 993 10.21 7.28 -7.84
N ARG A 994 9.88 8.39 -8.50
CA ARG A 994 8.48 8.69 -8.88
C ARG A 994 7.88 7.59 -9.75
N ARG A 995 8.64 7.02 -10.69
CA ARG A 995 8.20 5.87 -11.51
C ARG A 995 8.04 4.58 -10.71
N ALA A 996 8.87 4.36 -9.70
CA ALA A 996 8.83 3.18 -8.83
C ALA A 996 7.64 3.27 -7.86
N SER A 997 7.47 4.41 -7.17
CA SER A 997 6.30 4.69 -6.33
C SER A 997 5.00 4.55 -7.11
N ARG A 998 4.98 4.99 -8.38
CA ARG A 998 3.84 4.79 -9.29
C ARG A 998 3.54 3.32 -9.58
N ARG A 999 4.57 2.48 -9.74
CA ARG A 999 4.39 1.05 -10.04
C ARG A 999 3.84 0.28 -8.83
N ASN A 1000 4.20 0.70 -7.62
CA ASN A 1000 3.71 0.09 -6.38
C ASN A 1000 2.25 0.45 -6.07
N LEU A 1001 1.79 1.65 -6.46
CA LEU A 1001 0.42 2.10 -6.20
C LEU A 1001 -0.64 1.44 -7.10
N VAL A 1002 -0.29 1.09 -8.33
CA VAL A 1002 -1.19 0.39 -9.28
C VAL A 1002 -0.40 -0.69 -10.02
N SER A 1003 -0.59 -1.95 -9.62
CA SER A 1003 0.11 -3.11 -10.19
C SER A 1003 -0.40 -3.47 -11.60
N SER A 1004 -1.73 -3.51 -11.79
CA SER A 1004 -2.39 -3.81 -13.06
C SER A 1004 -3.69 -3.02 -13.22
N ALA A 1005 -4.00 -2.56 -14.44
CA ALA A 1005 -5.28 -1.88 -14.75
C ALA A 1005 -6.39 -2.88 -15.13
N ASP A 1006 -6.30 -4.12 -14.66
CA ASP A 1006 -7.21 -5.21 -15.00
C ASP A 1006 -8.52 -5.16 -14.18
N ARG A 1007 -9.53 -5.90 -14.62
CA ARG A 1007 -10.89 -5.90 -14.07
C ARG A 1007 -11.00 -6.50 -12.66
N SER A 1008 -9.98 -7.24 -12.21
CA SER A 1008 -9.90 -7.86 -10.88
C SER A 1008 -9.60 -6.87 -9.77
N ASP A 1009 -8.77 -5.85 -10.05
CA ASP A 1009 -8.11 -5.00 -9.05
C ASP A 1009 -8.95 -3.77 -8.69
N LYS A 1010 -10.29 -3.92 -8.72
CA LYS A 1010 -11.26 -2.83 -8.58
C LYS A 1010 -11.36 -2.35 -7.13
N ILE A 1011 -11.19 -1.06 -6.90
CA ILE A 1011 -11.46 -0.40 -5.62
C ILE A 1011 -12.89 0.16 -5.55
N ARG A 1012 -13.44 0.61 -6.69
CA ARG A 1012 -14.81 1.14 -6.77
C ARG A 1012 -15.53 0.70 -8.03
N THR A 1013 -16.80 0.34 -7.91
CA THR A 1013 -17.66 -0.03 -9.05
C THR A 1013 -18.86 0.91 -9.17
N TYR A 1014 -19.00 1.54 -10.33
CA TYR A 1014 -20.11 2.42 -10.73
C TYR A 1014 -21.08 1.63 -11.61
N ASN A 1015 -22.26 1.30 -11.09
CA ASN A 1015 -23.28 0.56 -11.81
C ASN A 1015 -24.43 1.48 -12.21
N PHE A 1016 -24.49 1.84 -13.50
CA PHE A 1016 -25.51 2.75 -14.02
C PHE A 1016 -26.89 2.09 -14.13
N ALA A 1017 -26.97 0.78 -14.34
CA ALA A 1017 -28.25 0.08 -14.42
C ALA A 1017 -28.98 0.04 -13.07
N GLN A 1018 -28.24 0.09 -11.97
CA GLN A 1018 -28.75 0.08 -10.60
C GLN A 1018 -28.65 1.45 -9.91
N GLU A 1019 -28.22 2.50 -10.63
CA GLU A 1019 -27.89 3.84 -10.08
C GLU A 1019 -27.04 3.80 -8.79
N ARG A 1020 -26.13 2.83 -8.69
CA ARG A 1020 -25.37 2.51 -7.47
C ARG A 1020 -23.86 2.65 -7.65
N VAL A 1021 -23.19 3.18 -6.64
CA VAL A 1021 -21.73 3.15 -6.50
C VAL A 1021 -21.35 2.30 -5.30
N THR A 1022 -20.35 1.43 -5.46
CA THR A 1022 -19.88 0.53 -4.40
C THR A 1022 -18.37 0.66 -4.25
N ASP A 1023 -17.89 1.01 -3.05
CA ASP A 1023 -16.47 0.93 -2.71
C ASP A 1023 -16.20 -0.47 -2.10
N HIS A 1024 -15.25 -1.20 -2.67
CA HIS A 1024 -14.99 -2.61 -2.35
C HIS A 1024 -14.10 -2.78 -1.12
N ARG A 1025 -13.48 -1.70 -0.63
CA ARG A 1025 -12.59 -1.74 0.54
C ARG A 1025 -13.39 -1.73 1.84
N ILE A 1026 -14.28 -0.75 1.97
CA ILE A 1026 -15.16 -0.56 3.15
C ILE A 1026 -16.55 -1.21 2.95
N GLY A 1027 -16.84 -1.80 1.79
CA GLY A 1027 -18.15 -2.39 1.47
C GLY A 1027 -19.31 -1.39 1.33
N LEU A 1028 -19.05 -0.08 1.42
CA LEU A 1028 -20.06 0.97 1.35
C LEU A 1028 -20.72 1.05 -0.04
N SER A 1029 -22.05 1.04 -0.06
CA SER A 1029 -22.87 1.09 -1.28
C SER A 1029 -23.86 2.26 -1.23
N LEU A 1030 -23.68 3.27 -2.08
CA LEU A 1030 -24.59 4.41 -2.20
C LEU A 1030 -25.47 4.30 -3.46
N MET A 1031 -26.78 4.45 -3.30
CA MET A 1031 -27.78 4.40 -4.38
C MET A 1031 -28.03 5.76 -5.04
N ASN A 1032 -27.01 6.62 -5.11
CA ASN A 1032 -27.10 8.00 -5.61
C ASN A 1032 -26.00 8.29 -6.66
N LEU A 1033 -25.85 7.42 -7.66
CA LEU A 1033 -24.79 7.54 -8.68
C LEU A 1033 -24.69 8.94 -9.32
N ARG A 1034 -25.82 9.60 -9.60
CA ARG A 1034 -25.81 10.93 -10.23
C ARG A 1034 -25.10 11.96 -9.36
N SER A 1035 -25.44 12.02 -8.08
CA SER A 1035 -24.80 12.94 -7.12
C SER A 1035 -23.30 12.65 -6.97
N VAL A 1036 -22.89 11.38 -7.00
CA VAL A 1036 -21.47 11.00 -6.97
C VAL A 1036 -20.75 11.51 -8.21
N MET A 1037 -21.32 11.32 -9.40
CA MET A 1037 -20.72 11.80 -10.66
C MET A 1037 -20.72 13.33 -10.78
N GLU A 1038 -21.59 14.01 -10.04
CA GLU A 1038 -21.60 15.47 -9.95
C GLU A 1038 -20.56 16.03 -8.96
N GLY A 1039 -19.91 15.17 -8.17
CA GLY A 1039 -18.81 15.52 -7.25
C GLY A 1039 -19.24 15.60 -5.78
N ASP A 1040 -20.49 15.99 -5.49
CA ASP A 1040 -20.96 16.18 -4.11
C ASP A 1040 -21.05 14.85 -3.35
N GLY A 1041 -21.68 13.83 -3.93
CA GLY A 1041 -21.82 12.52 -3.30
C GLY A 1041 -20.51 11.72 -3.21
N LEU A 1042 -19.43 12.20 -3.85
CA LEU A 1042 -18.11 11.59 -3.72
C LEU A 1042 -17.47 11.91 -2.34
N GLN A 1043 -17.86 13.04 -1.73
CA GLN A 1043 -17.37 13.44 -0.41
C GLN A 1043 -17.76 12.43 0.67
N ASP A 1044 -18.92 11.80 0.56
CA ASP A 1044 -19.37 10.76 1.50
C ASP A 1044 -18.44 9.55 1.51
N PHE A 1045 -17.94 9.13 0.33
CA PHE A 1045 -16.96 8.05 0.23
C PHE A 1045 -15.60 8.45 0.79
N VAL A 1046 -15.13 9.66 0.49
CA VAL A 1046 -13.85 10.17 1.00
C VAL A 1046 -13.89 10.27 2.52
N ALA A 1047 -14.97 10.80 3.10
CA ALA A 1047 -15.15 10.90 4.53
C ALA A 1047 -15.25 9.52 5.21
N ALA A 1048 -15.96 8.56 4.59
CA ALA A 1048 -16.04 7.20 5.12
C ALA A 1048 -14.67 6.49 5.12
N LEU A 1049 -13.87 6.66 4.06
CA LEU A 1049 -12.52 6.08 3.97
C LEU A 1049 -11.53 6.76 4.93
N GLN A 1050 -11.69 8.05 5.19
CA GLN A 1050 -10.90 8.76 6.21
C GLN A 1050 -11.21 8.20 7.59
N ARG A 1051 -12.50 8.04 7.94
CA ARG A 1051 -12.91 7.43 9.22
C ARG A 1051 -12.39 6.01 9.38
N ASP A 1052 -12.55 5.16 8.37
CA ASP A 1052 -12.05 3.77 8.40
C ASP A 1052 -10.52 3.72 8.65
N ASN A 1053 -9.77 4.63 8.04
CA ASN A 1053 -8.33 4.75 8.27
C ASN A 1053 -7.99 5.33 9.65
N GLU A 1054 -8.80 6.25 10.18
CA GLU A 1054 -8.66 6.76 11.55
C GLU A 1054 -8.98 5.68 12.59
N GLU A 1055 -10.00 4.86 12.36
CA GLU A 1055 -10.37 3.70 13.18
C GLU A 1055 -9.27 2.65 13.16
N THR A 1056 -8.75 2.28 11.98
CA THR A 1056 -7.62 1.33 11.87
C THR A 1056 -6.38 1.87 12.59
N ALA A 1057 -6.07 3.16 12.45
CA ALA A 1057 -4.95 3.77 13.15
C ALA A 1057 -5.16 3.84 14.67
N LEU A 1058 -6.41 3.99 15.11
CA LEU A 1058 -6.79 3.90 16.52
C LEU A 1058 -6.61 2.47 17.03
N GLU A 1059 -7.07 1.46 16.30
CA GLU A 1059 -6.89 0.03 16.63
C GLU A 1059 -5.41 -0.35 16.74
N ASP A 1060 -4.59 0.11 15.80
CA ASP A 1060 -3.14 -0.11 15.85
C ASP A 1060 -2.52 0.55 17.11
N LEU A 1061 -2.96 1.76 17.47
CA LEU A 1061 -2.52 2.43 18.70
C LEU A 1061 -3.00 1.71 19.98
N LEU A 1062 -4.22 1.13 19.95
CA LEU A 1062 -4.75 0.31 21.04
C LEU A 1062 -3.98 -1.03 21.17
N ALA A 1063 -3.44 -1.56 20.08
CA ALA A 1063 -2.73 -2.84 20.05
C ALA A 1063 -1.21 -2.75 20.34
N GLU A 1064 -0.60 -1.57 20.17
CA GLU A 1064 0.83 -1.34 20.44
C GLU A 1064 1.15 -1.11 21.92
N ASP A 1065 0.18 -0.63 22.71
CA ASP A 1065 0.27 -0.41 24.17
C ASP A 1065 -0.28 -1.62 24.95
#